data_AF-A0A2D8HYV9-F1
#
_entry.id   AF-A0A2D8HYV9-F1
#
_cell.length_a   1.000
_cell.length_b   1.000
_cell.length_c   1.000
_cell.angle_alpha   90.00
_cell.angle_beta   90.00
_cell.angle_gamma   90.00
#
_symmetry.space_group_name_H-M   'P 1'
#
loop_
_entity.id
_entity.type
_entity.pdbx_description
1 polymer ?
#
loop_
_entity_poly.entity_id
_entity_poly.type
_entity_poly.pdbx_seq_one_letter_code
_entity_poly.pdbx_strand_id
1 'polypeptide(L)'
;NGTHELALSGSMVQSTEDPFFTGYKVIQSNISENTDTLNNSDMNGANAGNGISGGSGSFNEIIGSGAVGGFAGFNLGQANDENYQEFEIVTLPETFTYFGKNFTHVYVNENGFLTFGNGGNDADKPWHDLEFSGVDNQSSNSSPDFGGGRPLQYLDDPGSYGNDVVQFPDFLRYPDAYGKPGTSFEGNLNNSIFALWADYYNDSEDATCDSDGCNDFSIRQLWNAESKILTIGWYNMKTLASNEESAEANFEVQLNFNTDEFKIVHGKFGQHFPRNFHNNAFVGFSKDVTCSSSEGDISACEGKEYVQLYFHDSHSVSFNSPGDSNIASFQSTYDDGTANGGSPAFVNHMYNKYFQGNQTVNGTMYCFDSGSSANFFGSSANCSTNYSWNDAKGNSSTKSITRAVPQFSSDKVENVFLGSNIKQSYRVGLEAEFMWMHLNKPSTTLSYSPPESNASGFEQNGPNSNQNVLGGNLNSGDAVSTTTYADEIVIGGEVYKDSQLKSFLNDNKKVIAFAPIPVLHTNKYEMQQTSGSSDVRFKHVHTIMPQFISDEFMEDKNNGTDLRFDFHQLVDHDYSKSGNHLRYGTEGNVSFNLQNQFAATHGEADLDGLYAYASDVLDKKVSSKRFSGANSGEEYVIPEGQSLWQQVFNPDGRGAGIFVQMNWSCGSGGDGRCNEATSSRIDGPHKTQQSLLSVLIAEVGDKVFFEEGQIGQDRYTALNSGQVMQGEHFWSYKRRSGRTTSSDGEFAVTDSSPQLTFGISPIACVSGKDNGCFFGDGQSFDSSTLGAPSTAIISTDDPCHSKFISGCLNDMDLGVMHSMAESTDETNPEYKVGTFYQGIVQQKQRDTNNNLVDAINLKGTDSWRSAQVATSDIWSGMMTGLFITDTNNTLNPHPQYLRANTVTTFDNKNDRVMVEQTSLNIYSNQSNQLNSNDWYHSSGSFSGKDANLVNIINKTGFKFGGADASITQPYYGADQWAPSAYLNKNVFGAMLEGQNVGKTDKGFLNNGNVSSDNNTDNAGALVTWNTIDEKDRDFMSDNSVEPELEYMTWGVWGMAMSDSQLDVPGYQASAVHMGTWFAGDLLDVSDWPVSRTATLAGIAMFDVFARIEDSGVTNSYQWTEGAGASGSIIFDGTGNYDIDISVANLGVENCPSSYCGSGFQPGTMSNGSPGMITWSASATAGQANFESTLANSSNGSTLISKQMWGELYGNSSHIEAGALLQYSLQSSNEMIMYSGTAILSE
;
A
#
# COMPACT_ATOMS: atom_id res chain seq x y z
N ASN A 1 5.98 5.76 42.69
CA ASN A 1 4.78 6.15 41.91
C ASN A 1 4.76 7.65 41.73
N GLY A 2 5.45 8.08 40.68
CA GLY A 2 5.48 9.44 40.16
C GLY A 2 6.13 9.29 38.79
N THR A 3 5.32 9.37 37.74
CA THR A 3 5.76 9.44 36.35
C THR A 3 6.58 10.72 36.22
N HIS A 4 7.90 10.59 36.10
CA HIS A 4 8.77 11.74 35.88
C HIS A 4 8.85 12.00 34.37
N GLU A 5 7.83 12.68 33.85
CA GLU A 5 7.88 13.30 32.52
C GLU A 5 9.14 14.18 32.43
N LEU A 6 10.06 13.82 31.54
CA LEU A 6 10.78 14.85 30.81
C LEU A 6 9.88 15.23 29.66
N ALA A 7 9.31 16.42 29.72
CA ALA A 7 8.66 17.06 28.60
C ALA A 7 9.70 17.31 27.50
N LEU A 8 10.00 16.28 26.70
CA LEU A 8 10.53 16.44 25.35
C LEU A 8 9.34 16.72 24.44
N SER A 9 8.66 17.85 24.69
CA SER A 9 7.73 18.41 23.72
C SER A 9 8.57 19.00 22.59
N GLY A 10 8.92 18.18 21.59
CA GLY A 10 9.17 18.74 20.27
C GLY A 10 7.86 19.39 19.84
N SER A 11 7.80 20.72 19.80
CA SER A 11 6.58 21.43 19.37
C SER A 11 6.21 20.93 17.97
N MET A 12 5.19 20.07 17.89
CA MET A 12 4.57 19.71 16.62
C MET A 12 3.91 20.97 16.08
N VAL A 13 4.37 21.44 14.93
CA VAL A 13 3.86 22.69 14.35
C VAL A 13 2.61 22.35 13.57
N GLN A 14 1.49 22.92 13.98
CA GLN A 14 0.23 22.85 13.26
C GLN A 14 0.32 23.70 11.99
N SER A 15 -0.01 23.12 10.84
CA SER A 15 -0.22 23.84 9.57
C SER A 15 -1.55 23.42 8.93
N THR A 16 -2.01 24.19 7.96
CA THR A 16 -3.20 23.86 7.15
C THR A 16 -2.73 23.36 5.78
N GLU A 17 -3.25 22.22 5.32
CA GLU A 17 -3.11 21.85 3.90
C GLU A 17 -4.03 22.73 3.03
N ASP A 18 -3.54 23.10 1.85
CA ASP A 18 -4.28 23.92 0.89
C ASP A 18 -5.50 23.15 0.34
N PRO A 19 -6.60 23.84 0.00
CA PRO A 19 -7.82 23.21 -0.47
C PRO A 19 -7.57 22.40 -1.76
N PHE A 20 -8.02 21.14 -1.79
CA PHE A 20 -7.83 20.26 -2.93
C PHE A 20 -8.58 20.78 -4.17
N PHE A 21 -7.93 20.69 -5.33
CA PHE A 21 -8.52 21.03 -6.63
C PHE A 21 -9.64 20.05 -6.98
N THR A 22 -10.85 20.56 -7.16
CA THR A 22 -12.04 19.74 -7.45
C THR A 22 -12.51 19.84 -8.90
N GLY A 23 -11.89 20.65 -9.74
CA GLY A 23 -12.31 20.89 -11.13
C GLY A 23 -12.29 22.39 -11.47
N TYR A 24 -12.89 22.78 -12.60
CA TYR A 24 -13.06 24.17 -12.99
C TYR A 24 -14.53 24.59 -13.00
N LYS A 25 -14.80 25.85 -12.72
CA LYS A 25 -16.03 26.50 -13.17
C LYS A 25 -15.78 27.05 -14.56
N VAL A 26 -16.35 26.41 -15.56
CA VAL A 26 -16.22 26.78 -16.97
C VAL A 26 -17.41 27.64 -17.36
N ILE A 27 -17.10 28.87 -17.77
CA ILE A 27 -18.08 29.87 -18.18
C ILE A 27 -17.90 30.13 -19.66
N GLN A 28 -18.93 29.83 -20.44
CA GLN A 28 -18.99 30.16 -21.87
C GLN A 28 -20.01 31.28 -22.08
N SER A 29 -19.72 32.19 -23.01
CA SER A 29 -20.60 33.30 -23.33
C SER A 29 -20.45 33.75 -24.79
N ASN A 30 -21.51 34.37 -25.31
CA ASN A 30 -21.54 35.05 -26.60
C ASN A 30 -21.54 36.57 -26.38
N ILE A 31 -20.48 37.22 -26.84
CA ILE A 31 -20.29 38.67 -26.68
C ILE A 31 -20.48 39.39 -28.01
N SER A 32 -20.96 40.63 -27.96
CA SER A 32 -21.13 41.44 -29.17
C SER A 32 -19.80 41.57 -29.89
N GLU A 33 -19.84 41.36 -31.21
CA GLU A 33 -18.69 41.53 -32.09
C GLU A 33 -18.06 42.92 -32.01
N ASN A 34 -18.74 43.96 -31.54
CA ASN A 34 -18.13 45.29 -31.39
C ASN A 34 -17.31 45.46 -30.09
N THR A 35 -17.20 44.41 -29.26
CA THR A 35 -16.46 44.44 -27.99
C THR A 35 -15.03 43.95 -28.20
N ASP A 36 -14.05 44.86 -28.14
CA ASP A 36 -12.65 44.47 -28.22
C ASP A 36 -12.19 43.87 -26.89
N THR A 37 -11.69 42.65 -26.96
CA THR A 37 -11.30 41.82 -25.81
C THR A 37 -9.88 41.28 -25.96
N LEU A 38 -9.22 41.56 -27.09
CA LEU A 38 -7.83 41.22 -27.34
C LEU A 38 -6.94 42.31 -26.75
N ASN A 39 -5.88 41.91 -26.06
CA ASN A 39 -4.95 42.82 -25.37
C ASN A 39 -3.74 43.18 -26.23
N ASN A 40 -3.36 42.31 -27.17
CA ASN A 40 -2.20 42.46 -28.02
C ASN A 40 -2.57 43.01 -29.39
N SER A 41 -3.64 42.54 -30.03
CA SER A 41 -4.08 43.05 -31.35
C SER A 41 -5.38 43.81 -31.28
N ASP A 42 -5.69 44.55 -32.35
CA ASP A 42 -7.06 44.96 -32.59
C ASP A 42 -7.92 43.76 -33.02
N MET A 43 -9.22 43.93 -32.82
CA MET A 43 -10.20 42.91 -33.08
C MET A 43 -10.18 42.34 -34.50
N ASN A 44 -9.93 43.16 -35.52
CA ASN A 44 -9.99 42.78 -36.93
C ASN A 44 -8.61 42.41 -37.51
N GLY A 45 -7.57 42.30 -36.69
CA GLY A 45 -6.21 41.93 -37.12
C GLY A 45 -5.51 43.00 -37.94
N ALA A 46 -6.09 44.19 -38.11
CA ALA A 46 -5.47 45.28 -38.86
C ALA A 46 -4.22 45.83 -38.15
N ASN A 47 -4.08 45.59 -36.85
CA ASN A 47 -2.89 45.85 -36.07
C ASN A 47 -2.65 44.68 -35.08
N ALA A 48 -1.59 43.90 -35.29
CA ALA A 48 -1.12 42.86 -34.35
C ALA A 48 -0.55 43.42 -33.02
N GLY A 49 -0.84 44.69 -32.70
CA GLY A 49 -0.22 45.43 -31.60
C GLY A 49 1.12 46.02 -31.95
N ASN A 50 1.30 47.32 -31.71
CA ASN A 50 2.55 48.01 -32.04
C ASN A 50 3.54 48.11 -30.87
N GLY A 51 3.26 47.51 -29.70
CA GLY A 51 4.18 47.55 -28.56
C GLY A 51 4.87 48.90 -28.38
N ILE A 52 4.14 50.03 -28.37
CA ILE A 52 4.80 51.34 -28.29
C ILE A 52 4.87 51.82 -26.85
N SER A 53 6.14 52.05 -26.48
CA SER A 53 6.69 52.83 -25.38
C SER A 53 5.78 53.90 -24.77
N GLY A 54 5.41 53.72 -23.50
CA GLY A 54 4.90 54.83 -22.67
C GLY A 54 3.79 54.49 -21.69
N GLY A 55 3.96 53.44 -20.87
CA GLY A 55 3.10 53.18 -19.72
C GLY A 55 3.72 52.08 -18.88
N SER A 56 4.02 52.35 -17.63
CA SER A 56 4.87 51.55 -16.75
C SER A 56 4.41 50.09 -16.62
N GLY A 57 5.21 49.12 -17.11
CA GLY A 57 5.21 47.74 -16.58
C GLY A 57 4.84 46.59 -17.52
N SER A 58 4.42 46.84 -18.77
CA SER A 58 4.01 45.75 -19.68
C SER A 58 5.02 45.55 -20.83
N PHE A 59 5.52 44.33 -21.00
CA PHE A 59 6.46 43.95 -22.08
C PHE A 59 5.73 43.09 -23.11
N ASN A 60 5.67 43.55 -24.37
CA ASN A 60 5.15 42.79 -25.51
C ASN A 60 6.35 42.26 -26.31
N GLU A 61 6.48 40.94 -26.41
CA GLU A 61 7.58 40.25 -27.08
C GLU A 61 7.04 39.32 -28.16
N ILE A 62 7.72 39.30 -29.32
CA ILE A 62 7.43 38.37 -30.40
C ILE A 62 8.16 37.07 -30.09
N ILE A 63 7.42 35.96 -30.03
CA ILE A 63 7.95 34.62 -29.80
C ILE A 63 8.02 33.79 -31.11
N GLY A 64 7.32 34.20 -32.18
CA GLY A 64 7.47 33.67 -33.55
C GLY A 64 6.83 34.57 -34.63
N SER A 65 7.33 34.60 -35.89
CA SER A 65 6.78 35.47 -36.97
C SER A 65 7.11 35.09 -38.44
N GLY A 66 6.11 35.03 -39.33
CA GLY A 66 6.15 34.38 -40.67
C GLY A 66 6.81 35.08 -41.87
N ALA A 67 7.56 36.19 -41.74
CA ALA A 67 8.22 36.82 -42.90
C ALA A 67 9.60 37.44 -42.60
N VAL A 68 10.59 37.05 -43.42
CA VAL A 68 11.95 37.63 -43.55
C VAL A 68 12.81 37.59 -42.27
N GLY A 69 13.44 36.44 -42.02
CA GLY A 69 14.66 36.35 -41.23
C GLY A 69 14.53 36.55 -39.71
N GLY A 70 13.37 36.22 -39.14
CA GLY A 70 13.08 36.36 -37.70
C GLY A 70 12.75 35.05 -36.95
N PHE A 71 12.60 33.91 -37.63
CA PHE A 71 12.58 32.59 -37.00
C PHE A 71 14.04 32.14 -36.76
N ALA A 72 14.67 32.63 -35.68
CA ALA A 72 16.07 32.31 -35.35
C ALA A 72 16.22 31.45 -34.08
N GLY A 73 15.11 31.07 -33.43
CA GLY A 73 15.04 30.07 -32.35
C GLY A 73 14.59 28.68 -32.83
N PHE A 74 14.17 28.59 -34.08
CA PHE A 74 13.74 27.39 -34.78
C PHE A 74 14.89 26.92 -35.67
N ASN A 75 15.25 25.64 -35.61
CA ASN A 75 16.60 25.12 -35.88
C ASN A 75 16.90 24.99 -37.39
N LEU A 76 16.73 26.05 -38.17
CA LEU A 76 16.90 26.01 -39.62
C LEU A 76 18.36 26.13 -40.06
N GLY A 77 18.96 24.98 -40.30
CA GLY A 77 20.16 24.84 -41.12
C GLY A 77 19.92 24.32 -42.54
N GLN A 78 18.73 23.85 -42.90
CA GLN A 78 18.48 23.22 -44.22
C GLN A 78 17.10 23.55 -44.80
N ALA A 79 17.04 23.73 -46.11
CA ALA A 79 15.87 24.20 -46.88
C ALA A 79 14.72 23.16 -47.03
N ASN A 80 14.51 22.29 -46.02
CA ASN A 80 13.60 21.14 -46.11
C ASN A 80 12.73 20.94 -44.84
N ASP A 81 12.48 21.98 -44.04
CA ASP A 81 11.92 21.86 -42.67
C ASP A 81 10.39 22.05 -42.57
N GLU A 82 9.69 22.16 -43.70
CA GLU A 82 8.20 22.26 -43.81
C GLU A 82 7.43 21.07 -43.18
N ASN A 83 8.16 20.10 -42.64
CA ASN A 83 7.67 18.84 -42.12
C ASN A 83 7.90 18.69 -40.60
N TYR A 84 8.52 19.65 -39.91
CA TYR A 84 8.76 19.58 -38.47
C TYR A 84 7.79 20.53 -37.74
N GLN A 85 7.07 20.02 -36.74
CA GLN A 85 6.23 20.89 -35.89
C GLN A 85 7.05 21.45 -34.75
N GLU A 86 7.01 22.76 -34.59
CA GLU A 86 7.95 23.43 -33.72
C GLU A 86 7.25 24.12 -32.53
N PHE A 87 7.64 23.74 -31.30
CA PHE A 87 7.27 24.44 -30.08
C PHE A 87 8.37 25.41 -29.66
N GLU A 88 7.96 26.55 -29.13
CA GLU A 88 8.83 27.46 -28.39
C GLU A 88 8.59 27.39 -26.88
N ILE A 89 9.67 27.50 -26.11
CA ILE A 89 9.60 27.49 -24.64
C ILE A 89 9.42 28.91 -24.14
N VAL A 90 8.29 29.16 -23.48
CA VAL A 90 8.05 30.40 -22.74
C VAL A 90 8.20 30.12 -21.25
N THR A 91 9.21 30.72 -20.62
CA THR A 91 9.32 30.71 -19.16
C THR A 91 8.23 31.57 -18.54
N LEU A 92 7.46 31.02 -17.62
CA LEU A 92 6.41 31.76 -16.94
C LEU A 92 7.03 32.78 -15.96
N PRO A 93 6.52 34.03 -15.90
CA PRO A 93 7.05 35.05 -14.99
C PRO A 93 6.97 34.67 -13.50
N GLU A 94 5.97 33.87 -13.15
CA GLU A 94 5.70 33.29 -11.83
C GLU A 94 5.19 31.86 -12.05
N THR A 95 5.06 31.06 -10.99
CA THR A 95 4.45 29.73 -11.08
C THR A 95 2.95 29.86 -11.36
N PHE A 96 2.42 29.10 -12.32
CA PHE A 96 0.98 29.03 -12.60
C PHE A 96 0.42 27.67 -12.18
N THR A 97 -0.70 27.66 -11.47
CA THR A 97 -1.36 26.41 -11.09
C THR A 97 -2.38 26.01 -12.16
N TYR A 98 -2.20 24.85 -12.77
CA TYR A 98 -3.11 24.31 -13.78
C TYR A 98 -3.56 22.90 -13.39
N PHE A 99 -4.87 22.68 -13.28
CA PHE A 99 -5.49 21.47 -12.71
C PHE A 99 -4.88 21.05 -11.36
N GLY A 100 -4.59 22.02 -10.49
CA GLY A 100 -3.98 21.79 -9.17
C GLY A 100 -2.48 21.45 -9.18
N LYS A 101 -1.81 21.48 -10.35
CA LYS A 101 -0.36 21.28 -10.47
C LYS A 101 0.36 22.57 -10.83
N ASN A 102 1.56 22.75 -10.27
CA ASN A 102 2.39 23.93 -10.48
C ASN A 102 3.28 23.77 -11.72
N PHE A 103 3.26 24.77 -12.58
CA PHE A 103 4.09 24.83 -13.79
C PHE A 103 4.92 26.11 -13.85
N THR A 104 6.09 25.98 -14.46
CA THR A 104 7.09 27.06 -14.60
C THR A 104 7.33 27.45 -16.05
N HIS A 105 6.90 26.62 -16.99
CA HIS A 105 7.08 26.82 -18.43
C HIS A 105 5.78 26.51 -19.17
N VAL A 106 5.61 27.15 -20.33
CA VAL A 106 4.63 26.74 -21.34
C VAL A 106 5.33 26.57 -22.69
N TYR A 107 4.98 25.51 -23.38
CA TYR A 107 5.40 25.20 -24.74
C TYR A 107 4.31 25.67 -25.69
N VAL A 108 4.64 26.56 -26.61
CA VAL A 108 3.68 27.17 -27.55
C VAL A 108 4.05 26.82 -28.97
N ASN A 109 3.10 26.35 -29.77
CA ASN A 109 3.34 26.07 -31.19
C ASN A 109 2.57 27.02 -32.09
N GLU A 110 2.89 26.98 -33.38
CA GLU A 110 2.25 27.77 -34.43
C GLU A 110 0.78 27.44 -34.70
N ASN A 111 0.30 26.28 -34.28
CA ASN A 111 -1.07 25.79 -34.51
C ASN A 111 -2.05 26.18 -33.39
N GLY A 112 -1.66 27.05 -32.46
CA GLY A 112 -2.55 27.51 -31.40
C GLY A 112 -2.59 26.61 -30.17
N PHE A 113 -1.58 25.74 -30.01
CA PHE A 113 -1.38 24.91 -28.83
C PHE A 113 -0.50 25.60 -27.80
N LEU A 114 -0.90 25.45 -26.54
CA LEU A 114 -0.12 25.85 -25.37
C LEU A 114 -0.12 24.68 -24.40
N THR A 115 1.05 24.11 -24.10
CA THR A 115 1.20 22.97 -23.19
C THR A 115 2.05 23.35 -21.98
N PHE A 116 1.58 23.07 -20.77
CA PHE A 116 2.32 23.38 -19.55
C PHE A 116 3.41 22.35 -19.25
N GLY A 117 4.56 22.82 -18.76
CA GLY A 117 5.70 21.98 -18.39
C GLY A 117 6.61 22.59 -17.33
N ASN A 118 7.64 21.83 -16.95
CA ASN A 118 8.65 22.24 -15.96
C ASN A 118 10.09 22.12 -16.46
N GLY A 119 10.28 21.69 -17.71
CA GLY A 119 11.56 21.60 -18.37
C GLY A 119 11.84 22.79 -19.28
N GLY A 120 13.06 23.29 -19.26
CA GLY A 120 13.52 24.43 -20.07
C GLY A 120 14.41 24.05 -21.25
N ASN A 121 14.57 22.75 -21.55
CA ASN A 121 15.41 22.26 -22.64
C ASN A 121 14.55 21.86 -23.85
N ASP A 122 15.15 21.81 -25.04
CA ASP A 122 14.43 21.43 -26.27
C ASP A 122 13.81 20.03 -26.20
N ALA A 123 14.47 19.08 -25.52
CA ALA A 123 13.95 17.72 -25.31
C ALA A 123 12.70 17.65 -24.43
N ASP A 124 12.37 18.74 -23.72
CA ASP A 124 11.17 18.84 -22.88
C ASP A 124 9.93 19.27 -23.70
N LYS A 125 10.11 19.65 -24.98
CA LYS A 125 9.02 20.03 -25.90
C LYS A 125 8.22 18.79 -26.33
N PRO A 126 6.89 18.88 -26.46
CA PRO A 126 6.08 17.78 -27.02
C PRO A 126 6.56 17.40 -28.43
N TRP A 127 6.62 16.09 -28.70
CA TRP A 127 7.09 15.49 -29.97
C TRP A 127 8.37 16.13 -30.57
N HIS A 128 9.35 16.42 -29.70
CA HIS A 128 10.68 16.93 -30.06
C HIS A 128 11.35 16.13 -31.20
N ASP A 129 11.89 16.85 -32.20
CA ASP A 129 12.57 16.32 -33.39
C ASP A 129 11.73 15.34 -34.25
N LEU A 130 10.40 15.37 -34.13
CA LEU A 130 9.52 14.54 -34.95
C LEU A 130 9.29 15.15 -36.34
N GLU A 131 9.75 14.45 -37.37
CA GLU A 131 9.41 14.75 -38.77
C GLU A 131 8.04 14.16 -39.14
N PHE A 132 7.15 15.00 -39.64
CA PHE A 132 5.90 14.62 -40.27
C PHE A 132 6.11 14.33 -41.76
N SER A 133 5.58 13.22 -42.28
CA SER A 133 5.76 12.86 -43.68
C SER A 133 4.77 13.60 -44.58
N GLY A 134 5.22 14.63 -45.29
CA GLY A 134 4.41 15.41 -46.24
C GLY A 134 3.99 14.70 -47.55
N VAL A 135 3.90 13.37 -47.61
CA VAL A 135 3.74 12.67 -48.91
C VAL A 135 2.80 11.45 -48.99
N ASP A 136 2.04 11.06 -47.94
CA ASP A 136 1.05 9.97 -48.12
C ASP A 136 -0.10 10.00 -47.10
N ASN A 137 -1.35 9.93 -47.61
CA ASN A 137 -2.62 9.87 -46.85
C ASN A 137 -2.79 8.57 -46.01
N GLN A 138 -1.72 7.80 -45.76
CA GLN A 138 -1.73 6.51 -45.07
C GLN A 138 -0.60 6.37 -44.01
N SER A 139 0.15 7.44 -43.73
CA SER A 139 1.25 7.42 -42.76
C SER A 139 0.76 7.66 -41.33
N SER A 140 1.49 7.13 -40.32
CA SER A 140 1.23 7.38 -38.89
C SER A 140 1.66 8.78 -38.44
N ASN A 141 2.48 9.47 -39.25
CA ASN A 141 3.02 10.81 -38.99
C ASN A 141 2.64 11.76 -40.14
N SER A 142 1.39 11.71 -40.61
CA SER A 142 0.91 12.60 -41.67
C SER A 142 1.05 14.07 -41.25
N SER A 143 1.50 14.92 -42.17
CA SER A 143 1.67 16.35 -41.90
C SER A 143 0.37 17.02 -41.41
N PRO A 144 0.43 17.91 -40.40
CA PRO A 144 -0.76 18.52 -39.80
C PRO A 144 -1.60 19.33 -40.78
N ASP A 145 -1.02 19.92 -41.82
CA ASP A 145 -1.71 20.66 -42.89
C ASP A 145 -2.80 19.86 -43.63
N PHE A 146 -2.83 18.54 -43.40
CA PHE A 146 -3.78 17.59 -43.93
C PHE A 146 -4.79 17.02 -42.90
N GLY A 147 -4.63 17.27 -41.60
CA GLY A 147 -5.62 16.88 -40.57
C GLY A 147 -6.77 17.88 -40.42
N GLY A 148 -7.86 17.47 -39.77
CA GLY A 148 -8.93 18.35 -39.32
C GLY A 148 -9.25 18.13 -37.84
N GLY A 149 -9.88 19.12 -37.18
CA GLY A 149 -10.29 19.02 -35.77
C GLY A 149 -11.44 18.02 -35.54
N ARG A 150 -11.30 17.15 -34.54
CA ARG A 150 -12.34 16.22 -34.03
C ARG A 150 -12.36 16.25 -32.50
N PRO A 151 -13.45 15.77 -31.89
CA PRO A 151 -13.54 15.74 -30.45
C PRO A 151 -12.40 14.94 -29.81
N LEU A 152 -11.87 15.45 -28.69
CA LEU A 152 -10.82 14.77 -27.92
C LEU A 152 -11.25 13.35 -27.54
N GLN A 153 -12.56 13.12 -27.41
CA GLN A 153 -13.11 11.83 -27.05
C GLN A 153 -12.80 10.67 -28.00
N TYR A 154 -12.29 10.98 -29.20
CA TYR A 154 -11.96 10.00 -30.22
C TYR A 154 -10.45 9.79 -30.39
N LEU A 155 -9.60 10.41 -29.58
CA LEU A 155 -8.14 10.18 -29.60
C LEU A 155 -7.73 8.78 -29.12
N ASP A 156 -8.64 8.02 -28.50
CA ASP A 156 -8.42 6.62 -28.08
C ASP A 156 -9.21 5.62 -28.95
N ASP A 157 -10.04 6.08 -29.89
CA ASP A 157 -10.79 5.19 -30.77
C ASP A 157 -9.85 4.60 -31.86
N PRO A 158 -9.69 3.25 -31.94
CA PRO A 158 -8.88 2.61 -32.98
C PRO A 158 -9.27 3.00 -34.41
N GLY A 159 -10.54 3.37 -34.63
CA GLY A 159 -11.07 3.85 -35.90
C GLY A 159 -10.61 5.27 -36.29
N SER A 160 -10.22 6.10 -35.31
CA SER A 160 -9.70 7.46 -35.55
C SER A 160 -8.33 7.48 -36.23
N TYR A 161 -7.61 6.36 -36.15
CA TYR A 161 -6.29 6.15 -36.76
C TYR A 161 -6.33 5.12 -37.91
N GLY A 162 -7.51 4.74 -38.40
CA GLY A 162 -7.72 3.67 -39.40
C GLY A 162 -7.62 4.10 -40.87
N ASN A 163 -7.47 3.12 -41.78
CA ASN A 163 -7.15 3.31 -43.21
C ASN A 163 -8.36 3.20 -44.19
N ASP A 164 -9.61 3.13 -43.73
CA ASP A 164 -10.76 2.90 -44.63
C ASP A 164 -11.20 4.19 -45.37
N VAL A 165 -10.47 4.48 -46.45
CA VAL A 165 -10.63 5.61 -47.37
C VAL A 165 -11.94 5.53 -48.17
N VAL A 166 -13.03 6.21 -47.77
CA VAL A 166 -13.98 6.84 -48.74
C VAL A 166 -14.74 8.07 -48.20
N GLN A 167 -14.94 8.30 -46.90
CA GLN A 167 -15.89 9.34 -46.43
C GLN A 167 -15.51 10.10 -45.14
N PHE A 168 -14.27 10.59 -45.03
CA PHE A 168 -13.87 11.50 -43.93
C PHE A 168 -14.20 12.96 -44.28
N PRO A 169 -14.31 13.88 -43.31
CA PRO A 169 -14.43 15.30 -43.60
C PRO A 169 -13.21 15.77 -44.40
N ASP A 170 -11.99 15.40 -44.00
CA ASP A 170 -10.71 15.87 -44.54
C ASP A 170 -9.96 14.85 -45.43
N PHE A 171 -10.49 13.63 -45.61
CA PHE A 171 -9.87 12.49 -46.30
C PHE A 171 -8.58 11.92 -45.65
N LEU A 172 -8.27 12.28 -44.40
CA LEU A 172 -6.94 12.08 -43.79
C LEU A 172 -7.00 11.53 -42.34
N ARG A 173 -5.88 10.93 -41.87
CA ARG A 173 -5.75 10.23 -40.57
C ARG A 173 -5.24 11.18 -39.49
N TYR A 174 -5.62 10.97 -38.23
CA TYR A 174 -4.95 11.64 -37.11
C TYR A 174 -3.46 11.27 -37.02
N PRO A 175 -2.57 12.25 -36.83
CA PRO A 175 -1.18 11.95 -36.49
C PRO A 175 -1.12 11.19 -35.16
N ASP A 176 -0.35 10.09 -35.12
CA ASP A 176 -0.13 9.33 -33.88
C ASP A 176 0.53 10.23 -32.81
N ALA A 177 1.27 11.26 -33.27
CA ALA A 177 1.90 12.31 -32.46
C ALA A 177 0.96 13.02 -31.47
N TYR A 178 -0.34 13.14 -31.79
CA TYR A 178 -1.33 13.85 -30.96
C TYR A 178 -1.86 13.03 -29.78
N GLY A 179 -1.14 12.02 -29.31
CA GLY A 179 -1.55 11.28 -28.11
C GLY A 179 -2.02 9.87 -28.37
N LYS A 180 -1.74 9.24 -29.52
CA LYS A 180 -2.31 7.91 -29.81
C LYS A 180 -1.89 6.90 -28.73
N PRO A 181 -2.86 6.26 -28.06
CA PRO A 181 -2.58 5.28 -27.02
C PRO A 181 -1.77 4.09 -27.54
N GLY A 182 -0.85 3.60 -26.72
CA GLY A 182 0.06 2.50 -27.06
C GLY A 182 1.21 2.90 -28.01
N THR A 183 1.43 4.20 -28.24
CA THR A 183 2.59 4.73 -28.98
C THR A 183 3.50 5.56 -28.06
N SER A 184 4.71 5.88 -28.52
CA SER A 184 5.63 6.78 -27.79
C SER A 184 5.12 8.22 -27.66
N PHE A 185 3.95 8.51 -28.23
CA PHE A 185 3.35 9.84 -28.28
C PHE A 185 2.10 9.94 -27.40
N GLU A 186 1.72 8.87 -26.72
CA GLU A 186 0.60 8.83 -25.78
C GLU A 186 0.69 9.97 -24.75
N GLY A 187 -0.40 10.70 -24.54
CA GLY A 187 -0.47 11.80 -23.58
C GLY A 187 0.20 13.11 -24.03
N ASN A 188 0.60 13.28 -25.30
CA ASN A 188 1.23 14.53 -25.74
C ASN A 188 0.32 15.78 -25.71
N LEU A 189 -0.99 15.63 -25.53
CA LEU A 189 -1.93 16.73 -25.27
C LEU A 189 -2.24 16.90 -23.77
N ASN A 190 -1.47 16.24 -22.91
CA ASN A 190 -1.62 16.38 -21.48
C ASN A 190 -1.10 17.76 -21.07
N ASN A 191 -1.83 18.37 -20.15
CA ASN A 191 -1.58 19.71 -19.68
C ASN A 191 -1.67 20.80 -20.78
N SER A 192 -2.56 20.66 -21.76
CA SER A 192 -2.65 21.58 -22.91
C SER A 192 -3.89 22.47 -22.88
N ILE A 193 -3.76 23.69 -23.39
CA ILE A 193 -4.84 24.58 -23.83
C ILE A 193 -4.75 24.67 -25.34
N PHE A 194 -5.87 24.43 -26.02
CA PHE A 194 -5.98 24.55 -27.46
C PHE A 194 -7.11 25.54 -27.77
N ALA A 195 -6.70 26.76 -28.12
CA ALA A 195 -7.63 27.84 -28.35
C ALA A 195 -8.51 27.59 -29.58
N LEU A 196 -7.94 26.98 -30.63
CA LEU A 196 -8.68 26.43 -31.75
C LEU A 196 -8.05 25.08 -32.14
N TRP A 197 -8.78 24.00 -31.90
CA TRP A 197 -8.45 22.64 -32.31
C TRP A 197 -8.81 22.45 -33.79
N ALA A 198 -7.90 22.85 -34.67
CA ALA A 198 -7.90 22.65 -36.12
C ALA A 198 -6.47 22.88 -36.66
N ASP A 199 -6.20 22.49 -37.90
CA ASP A 199 -4.88 22.62 -38.51
C ASP A 199 -4.74 23.88 -39.39
N TYR A 200 -3.55 24.51 -39.37
CA TYR A 200 -3.25 25.80 -40.01
C TYR A 200 -1.98 25.78 -40.86
N TYR A 201 -1.88 26.72 -41.80
CA TYR A 201 -0.78 26.82 -42.77
C TYR A 201 -0.02 28.13 -42.55
N ASN A 202 0.91 28.13 -41.59
CA ASN A 202 1.58 29.34 -41.08
C ASN A 202 3.06 29.46 -41.49
N ASP A 203 3.63 28.43 -42.12
CA ASP A 203 5.05 28.18 -42.42
C ASP A 203 5.44 28.30 -43.91
N SER A 204 4.47 28.56 -44.80
CA SER A 204 4.68 28.65 -46.26
C SER A 204 5.73 29.68 -46.72
N GLU A 205 6.66 29.25 -47.59
CA GLU A 205 7.50 30.13 -48.41
C GLU A 205 6.68 30.82 -49.53
N ASP A 206 5.76 31.73 -49.21
CA ASP A 206 5.11 32.53 -50.26
C ASP A 206 6.12 33.56 -50.85
N ALA A 207 6.76 33.17 -51.95
CA ALA A 207 7.71 33.99 -52.69
C ALA A 207 7.02 35.07 -53.58
N THR A 208 5.68 35.11 -53.65
CA THR A 208 4.95 36.11 -54.46
C THR A 208 4.49 37.29 -53.61
N CYS A 209 5.43 38.18 -53.30
CA CYS A 209 5.17 39.50 -52.73
C CYS A 209 4.46 40.42 -53.74
N ASP A 210 3.18 40.18 -54.01
CA ASP A 210 2.33 41.08 -54.78
C ASP A 210 1.49 41.95 -53.82
N SER A 211 0.68 42.86 -54.34
CA SER A 211 0.11 44.03 -53.63
C SER A 211 -0.75 43.79 -52.38
N ASP A 212 -0.92 42.55 -51.94
CA ASP A 212 -1.86 42.13 -50.88
C ASP A 212 -1.17 41.51 -49.63
N GLY A 213 0.16 41.68 -49.49
CA GLY A 213 0.88 41.52 -48.22
C GLY A 213 1.57 40.16 -48.00
N CYS A 214 2.76 40.20 -47.37
CA CYS A 214 3.52 39.01 -46.96
C CYS A 214 2.77 38.22 -45.85
N ASN A 215 3.11 36.94 -45.63
CA ASN A 215 2.68 36.19 -44.44
C ASN A 215 3.09 36.94 -43.16
N ASP A 216 2.14 37.64 -42.54
CA ASP A 216 2.32 38.51 -41.37
C ASP A 216 1.88 37.82 -40.07
N PHE A 217 1.83 36.48 -40.10
CA PHE A 217 1.62 35.64 -38.93
C PHE A 217 2.62 36.00 -37.83
N SER A 218 2.14 36.09 -36.59
CA SER A 218 3.02 36.16 -35.42
C SER A 218 2.39 35.57 -34.18
N ILE A 219 3.23 34.99 -33.34
CA ILE A 219 2.90 34.61 -31.97
C ILE A 219 3.56 35.62 -31.04
N ARG A 220 2.81 36.16 -30.09
CA ARG A 220 3.29 37.21 -29.19
C ARG A 220 2.89 36.94 -27.75
N GLN A 221 3.76 37.33 -26.84
CA GLN A 221 3.49 37.34 -25.42
C GLN A 221 3.43 38.76 -24.86
N LEU A 222 2.53 39.00 -23.91
CA LEU A 222 2.41 40.24 -23.16
C LEU A 222 2.25 39.93 -21.68
N TRP A 223 3.25 40.29 -20.88
CA TRP A 223 3.15 40.27 -19.43
C TRP A 223 2.76 41.64 -18.89
N ASN A 224 1.67 41.71 -18.13
CA ASN A 224 1.31 42.88 -17.35
C ASN A 224 1.59 42.63 -15.86
N ALA A 225 2.67 43.23 -15.35
CA ALA A 225 3.11 43.02 -13.98
C ALA A 225 2.15 43.58 -12.90
N GLU A 226 1.32 44.58 -13.24
CA GLU A 226 0.36 45.20 -12.31
C GLU A 226 -0.89 44.34 -12.15
N SER A 227 -1.45 43.85 -13.26
CA SER A 227 -2.61 42.95 -13.23
C SER A 227 -2.24 41.49 -13.03
N LYS A 228 -0.95 41.13 -13.14
CA LYS A 228 -0.42 39.76 -13.13
C LYS A 228 -1.08 38.86 -14.19
N ILE A 229 -1.29 39.43 -15.37
CA ILE A 229 -1.88 38.71 -16.51
C ILE A 229 -0.80 38.50 -17.56
N LEU A 230 -0.58 37.24 -17.93
CA LEU A 230 0.20 36.87 -19.12
C LEU A 230 -0.78 36.60 -20.26
N THR A 231 -0.58 37.27 -21.38
CA THR A 231 -1.36 37.05 -22.61
C THR A 231 -0.43 36.44 -23.64
N ILE A 232 -0.76 35.26 -24.16
CA ILE A 232 -0.09 34.65 -25.31
C ILE A 232 -1.14 34.64 -26.42
N GLY A 233 -0.81 35.17 -27.60
CA GLY A 233 -1.76 35.14 -28.70
C GLY A 233 -1.11 34.96 -30.06
N TRP A 234 -1.97 34.52 -30.97
CA TRP A 234 -1.65 34.19 -32.35
C TRP A 234 -2.41 35.16 -33.24
N TYR A 235 -1.69 35.80 -34.14
CA TYR A 235 -2.23 36.84 -34.99
C TYR A 235 -1.96 36.54 -36.45
N ASN A 236 -2.94 36.87 -37.29
CA ASN A 236 -2.91 36.68 -38.72
C ASN A 236 -2.71 35.22 -39.15
N MET A 237 -3.27 34.27 -38.39
CA MET A 237 -3.26 32.86 -38.77
C MET A 237 -4.09 32.63 -40.03
N LYS A 238 -3.60 31.81 -40.95
CA LYS A 238 -4.26 31.53 -42.23
C LYS A 238 -4.47 30.02 -42.42
N THR A 239 -5.57 29.66 -43.07
CA THR A 239 -5.81 28.28 -43.52
C THR A 239 -5.18 28.04 -44.90
N LEU A 240 -4.91 26.76 -45.24
CA LEU A 240 -4.33 26.31 -46.50
C LEU A 240 -4.88 27.04 -47.75
N ALA A 241 -3.97 27.49 -48.63
CA ALA A 241 -4.24 28.09 -49.94
C ALA A 241 -5.01 29.43 -49.96
N SER A 242 -4.90 30.26 -48.92
CA SER A 242 -5.58 31.57 -48.86
C SER A 242 -4.65 32.78 -48.95
N ASN A 243 -4.42 33.23 -50.17
CA ASN A 243 -3.85 34.56 -50.46
C ASN A 243 -4.97 35.60 -50.70
N GLU A 244 -6.22 35.27 -50.34
CA GLU A 244 -7.38 36.15 -50.51
C GLU A 244 -7.51 37.12 -49.33
N GLU A 245 -7.95 38.36 -49.61
CA GLU A 245 -8.26 39.37 -48.59
C GLU A 245 -9.24 38.82 -47.54
N SER A 246 -9.01 39.12 -46.25
CA SER A 246 -9.89 38.74 -45.14
C SER A 246 -9.98 37.22 -44.88
N ALA A 247 -8.83 36.54 -44.83
CA ALA A 247 -8.71 35.12 -44.51
C ALA A 247 -7.91 34.85 -43.22
N GLU A 248 -7.69 35.88 -42.41
CA GLU A 248 -6.92 35.85 -41.18
C GLU A 248 -7.78 35.55 -39.94
N ALA A 249 -7.20 34.89 -38.93
CA ALA A 249 -7.76 34.75 -37.59
C ALA A 249 -6.79 35.20 -36.50
N ASN A 250 -7.37 35.70 -35.40
CA ASN A 250 -6.65 36.17 -34.23
C ASN A 250 -7.28 35.61 -32.95
N PHE A 251 -6.48 35.13 -32.01
CA PHE A 251 -6.96 34.75 -30.69
C PHE A 251 -5.87 34.86 -29.62
N GLU A 252 -6.29 34.92 -28.36
CA GLU A 252 -5.43 35.03 -27.20
C GLU A 252 -5.83 34.03 -26.11
N VAL A 253 -4.82 33.45 -25.46
CA VAL A 253 -4.92 32.80 -24.16
C VAL A 253 -4.39 33.76 -23.10
N GLN A 254 -5.23 34.09 -22.13
CA GLN A 254 -4.89 34.99 -21.03
C GLN A 254 -4.85 34.19 -19.73
N LEU A 255 -3.71 34.20 -19.03
CA LEU A 255 -3.47 33.54 -17.75
C LEU A 255 -3.42 34.59 -16.63
N ASN A 256 -4.20 34.42 -15.57
CA ASN A 256 -4.22 35.31 -14.41
C ASN A 256 -3.57 34.63 -13.20
N PHE A 257 -2.37 35.08 -12.84
CA PHE A 257 -1.54 34.48 -11.79
C PHE A 257 -2.01 34.84 -10.37
N ASN A 258 -2.97 35.75 -10.20
CA ASN A 258 -3.53 36.03 -8.87
C ASN A 258 -4.54 34.97 -8.43
N THR A 259 -5.17 34.28 -9.38
CA THR A 259 -6.33 33.42 -9.14
C THR A 259 -6.24 32.08 -9.85
N ASP A 260 -5.15 31.82 -10.57
CA ASP A 260 -4.95 30.66 -11.44
C ASP A 260 -6.09 30.46 -12.47
N GLU A 261 -6.77 31.56 -12.83
CA GLU A 261 -7.84 31.55 -13.84
C GLU A 261 -7.23 31.75 -15.22
N PHE A 262 -7.84 31.16 -16.25
CA PHE A 262 -7.48 31.47 -17.63
C PHE A 262 -8.67 31.67 -18.54
N LYS A 263 -8.43 32.31 -19.69
CA LYS A 263 -9.43 32.57 -20.72
C LYS A 263 -8.90 32.34 -22.11
N ILE A 264 -9.81 31.96 -23.00
CA ILE A 264 -9.60 31.85 -24.42
C ILE A 264 -10.49 32.89 -25.10
N VAL A 265 -9.86 33.84 -25.79
CA VAL A 265 -10.49 35.02 -26.38
C VAL A 265 -10.29 35.00 -27.89
N HIS A 266 -11.39 35.03 -28.64
CA HIS A 266 -11.33 35.08 -30.10
C HIS A 266 -11.52 36.53 -30.61
N GLY A 267 -10.72 36.89 -31.62
CA GLY A 267 -10.88 38.09 -32.42
C GLY A 267 -12.02 37.97 -33.43
N LYS A 268 -12.13 38.95 -34.33
CA LYS A 268 -12.96 38.84 -35.52
C LYS A 268 -12.18 38.01 -36.54
N PHE A 269 -12.81 36.93 -37.02
CA PHE A 269 -12.23 36.11 -38.07
C PHE A 269 -12.58 36.72 -39.44
N GLY A 270 -11.67 36.55 -40.40
CA GLY A 270 -11.88 36.95 -41.77
C GLY A 270 -13.07 36.21 -42.39
N GLN A 271 -13.76 36.85 -43.35
CA GLN A 271 -14.93 36.25 -44.03
C GLN A 271 -14.59 34.96 -44.80
N HIS A 272 -13.31 34.72 -45.05
CA HIS A 272 -12.78 33.54 -45.74
C HIS A 272 -12.09 32.55 -44.78
N PHE A 273 -12.23 32.72 -43.46
CA PHE A 273 -11.65 31.83 -42.45
C PHE A 273 -12.72 30.99 -41.72
N PRO A 274 -12.53 29.67 -41.54
CA PRO A 274 -11.58 28.82 -42.25
C PRO A 274 -12.00 28.62 -43.72
N ARG A 275 -11.04 28.56 -44.66
CA ARG A 275 -11.33 28.46 -46.10
C ARG A 275 -11.71 27.05 -46.55
N ASN A 276 -11.12 26.02 -45.96
CA ASN A 276 -11.36 24.63 -46.36
C ASN A 276 -12.67 24.12 -45.76
N PHE A 277 -13.51 23.51 -46.60
CA PHE A 277 -14.90 23.10 -46.33
C PHE A 277 -15.03 21.90 -45.36
N HIS A 278 -13.94 21.47 -44.72
CA HIS A 278 -13.80 20.16 -44.11
C HIS A 278 -13.31 20.17 -42.64
N ASN A 279 -13.03 21.34 -42.05
CA ASN A 279 -12.46 21.44 -40.70
C ASN A 279 -13.51 21.89 -39.68
N ASN A 280 -13.77 21.06 -38.65
CA ASN A 280 -14.42 21.53 -37.43
C ASN A 280 -13.41 22.27 -36.57
N ALA A 281 -13.86 23.30 -35.87
CA ALA A 281 -13.06 23.99 -34.85
C ALA A 281 -13.65 23.72 -33.47
N PHE A 282 -12.81 23.28 -32.53
CA PHE A 282 -13.17 23.16 -31.11
C PHE A 282 -12.29 24.08 -30.27
N VAL A 283 -12.79 24.44 -29.10
CA VAL A 283 -12.00 25.13 -28.07
C VAL A 283 -11.91 24.19 -26.89
N GLY A 284 -10.79 24.13 -26.19
CA GLY A 284 -10.73 23.33 -24.99
C GLY A 284 -9.37 23.31 -24.33
N PHE A 285 -9.29 22.48 -23.31
CA PHE A 285 -8.13 22.35 -22.46
C PHE A 285 -8.14 21.01 -21.73
N SER A 286 -6.97 20.47 -21.43
CA SER A 286 -6.76 19.13 -20.90
C SER A 286 -5.65 19.10 -19.84
N LYS A 287 -5.80 18.21 -18.88
CA LYS A 287 -4.77 17.69 -17.97
C LYS A 287 -4.30 16.34 -18.45
N ASP A 288 -5.23 15.40 -18.65
CA ASP A 288 -4.92 14.04 -19.09
C ASP A 288 -5.97 13.54 -20.09
N VAL A 289 -5.56 13.39 -21.35
CA VAL A 289 -6.44 12.84 -22.40
C VAL A 289 -6.31 11.32 -22.54
N THR A 290 -5.44 10.65 -21.77
CA THR A 290 -5.25 9.19 -21.78
C THR A 290 -6.16 8.44 -20.80
N CYS A 291 -7.04 9.16 -20.11
CA CYS A 291 -7.90 8.70 -19.01
C CYS A 291 -8.91 7.57 -19.33
N SER A 292 -8.86 6.95 -20.51
CA SER A 292 -9.55 5.69 -20.85
C SER A 292 -8.52 4.59 -20.92
N SER A 293 -8.39 3.83 -19.85
CA SER A 293 -7.90 2.47 -19.99
C SER A 293 -9.12 1.54 -20.00
N SER A 294 -9.49 1.11 -21.22
CA SER A 294 -10.20 -0.15 -21.57
C SER A 294 -11.66 -0.14 -22.09
N GLU A 295 -12.45 0.94 -22.04
CA GLU A 295 -13.83 0.94 -22.57
C GLU A 295 -14.06 1.78 -23.85
N GLY A 296 -13.06 2.54 -24.31
CA GLY A 296 -13.16 3.32 -25.56
C GLY A 296 -14.13 4.51 -25.49
N ASP A 297 -14.50 4.95 -24.28
CA ASP A 297 -15.35 6.11 -24.04
C ASP A 297 -14.74 7.04 -22.97
N ILE A 298 -13.82 7.93 -23.38
CA ILE A 298 -13.25 8.94 -22.46
C ILE A 298 -14.26 10.03 -22.07
N SER A 299 -15.52 10.00 -22.52
CA SER A 299 -16.53 11.02 -22.14
C SER A 299 -16.79 11.06 -20.63
N ALA A 300 -16.43 10.00 -19.91
CA ALA A 300 -16.43 9.94 -18.44
C ALA A 300 -15.36 10.82 -17.78
N CYS A 301 -14.32 11.26 -18.50
CA CYS A 301 -13.27 12.15 -17.98
C CYS A 301 -13.52 13.64 -18.26
N GLU A 302 -14.47 13.97 -19.14
CA GLU A 302 -14.89 15.34 -19.43
C GLU A 302 -15.32 16.00 -18.10
N GLY A 303 -14.71 17.13 -17.79
CA GLY A 303 -14.92 17.87 -16.54
C GLY A 303 -13.91 17.57 -15.43
N LYS A 304 -13.04 16.55 -15.53
CA LYS A 304 -11.97 16.35 -14.52
C LYS A 304 -10.57 16.34 -15.13
N GLU A 305 -10.45 15.74 -16.31
CA GLU A 305 -9.16 15.58 -16.97
C GLU A 305 -9.11 16.30 -18.32
N TYR A 306 -10.24 16.61 -18.95
CA TYR A 306 -10.30 17.54 -20.08
C TYR A 306 -11.66 18.26 -20.15
N VAL A 307 -11.69 19.36 -20.90
CA VAL A 307 -12.89 20.09 -21.26
C VAL A 307 -12.82 20.46 -22.73
N GLN A 308 -13.85 20.09 -23.48
CA GLN A 308 -13.98 20.50 -24.88
C GLN A 308 -15.30 21.24 -25.14
N LEU A 309 -15.25 22.21 -26.06
CA LEU A 309 -16.35 23.10 -26.39
C LEU A 309 -16.44 23.24 -27.91
N TYR A 310 -17.66 23.31 -28.42
CA TYR A 310 -17.89 23.64 -29.81
C TYR A 310 -17.55 25.10 -30.08
N PHE A 311 -16.88 25.36 -31.20
CA PHE A 311 -16.63 26.70 -31.69
C PHE A 311 -17.25 26.90 -33.08
N HIS A 312 -17.86 28.06 -33.28
CA HIS A 312 -18.42 28.48 -34.55
C HIS A 312 -18.18 29.98 -34.77
N ASP A 313 -17.67 30.31 -35.96
CA ASP A 313 -17.68 31.68 -36.44
C ASP A 313 -18.96 31.97 -37.25
N SER A 314 -19.63 33.04 -36.86
CA SER A 314 -20.93 33.44 -37.37
C SER A 314 -20.92 34.15 -38.73
N HIS A 315 -19.74 34.35 -39.33
CA HIS A 315 -19.56 35.08 -40.59
C HIS A 315 -19.53 34.20 -41.86
N SER A 316 -19.48 32.87 -41.73
CA SER A 316 -19.53 31.95 -42.89
C SER A 316 -20.97 31.67 -43.32
N VAL A 317 -21.35 32.13 -44.52
CA VAL A 317 -22.76 32.14 -45.00
C VAL A 317 -23.19 30.92 -45.83
N SER A 318 -22.36 29.90 -46.06
CA SER A 318 -22.80 28.81 -46.95
C SER A 318 -22.37 27.37 -46.64
N PHE A 319 -21.36 27.11 -45.81
CA PHE A 319 -20.87 25.73 -45.64
C PHE A 319 -20.56 25.26 -44.21
N ASN A 320 -20.78 26.12 -43.18
CA ASN A 320 -20.65 25.77 -41.76
C ASN A 320 -21.99 25.70 -40.99
N SER A 321 -23.13 25.74 -41.70
CA SER A 321 -24.42 25.48 -41.07
C SER A 321 -24.73 23.99 -41.24
N PRO A 322 -24.54 23.13 -40.23
CA PRO A 322 -25.06 21.78 -40.31
C PRO A 322 -26.56 21.87 -40.58
N GLY A 323 -27.06 21.01 -41.47
CA GLY A 323 -28.51 20.91 -41.69
C GLY A 323 -29.19 20.59 -40.35
N ASP A 324 -30.35 21.19 -40.10
CA ASP A 324 -31.11 21.04 -38.85
C ASP A 324 -31.41 19.58 -38.42
N SER A 325 -31.11 18.59 -39.28
CA SER A 325 -31.51 17.19 -39.10
C SER A 325 -30.48 16.26 -38.43
N ASN A 326 -29.19 16.62 -38.26
CA ASN A 326 -28.14 15.67 -37.86
C ASN A 326 -27.27 16.09 -36.63
N ILE A 327 -27.72 17.03 -35.79
CA ILE A 327 -26.91 17.59 -34.68
C ILE A 327 -26.91 16.67 -33.44
N ALA A 328 -25.73 16.23 -33.01
CA ALA A 328 -25.52 15.44 -31.79
C ALA A 328 -24.69 16.21 -30.74
N SER A 329 -24.80 15.84 -29.46
CA SER A 329 -23.81 16.26 -28.47
C SER A 329 -22.63 15.30 -28.51
N PHE A 330 -21.40 15.76 -28.26
CA PHE A 330 -20.27 14.82 -28.23
C PHE A 330 -20.43 13.74 -27.14
N GLN A 331 -21.16 14.01 -26.04
CA GLN A 331 -21.46 13.01 -25.00
C GLN A 331 -22.72 12.14 -25.27
N SER A 332 -23.18 12.02 -26.51
CA SER A 332 -24.34 11.19 -26.87
C SER A 332 -24.05 10.43 -28.15
N THR A 333 -23.79 9.14 -28.03
CA THR A 333 -23.81 8.17 -29.14
C THR A 333 -25.26 8.02 -29.63
N TYR A 334 -25.76 8.98 -30.41
CA TYR A 334 -27.09 8.83 -30.99
C TYR A 334 -27.04 7.89 -32.20
N ASP A 335 -27.38 6.63 -31.92
CA ASP A 335 -27.88 5.62 -32.85
C ASP A 335 -29.12 6.17 -33.58
N ASP A 336 -28.94 6.77 -34.76
CA ASP A 336 -30.04 7.22 -35.62
C ASP A 336 -30.72 6.05 -36.37
N GLY A 337 -30.33 4.80 -36.08
CA GLY A 337 -30.84 3.61 -36.75
C GLY A 337 -30.36 3.45 -38.20
N THR A 338 -29.37 4.25 -38.65
CA THR A 338 -28.67 4.06 -39.92
C THR A 338 -27.27 3.50 -39.69
N ALA A 339 -26.78 2.69 -40.62
CA ALA A 339 -25.53 1.94 -40.51
C ALA A 339 -24.24 2.81 -40.40
N ASN A 340 -24.35 4.13 -40.36
CA ASN A 340 -23.23 5.08 -40.38
C ASN A 340 -23.18 6.03 -39.16
N GLY A 341 -24.13 5.94 -38.20
CA GLY A 341 -24.33 6.94 -37.13
C GLY A 341 -23.36 6.93 -35.94
N GLY A 342 -22.25 6.17 -35.98
CA GLY A 342 -21.35 6.00 -34.83
C GLY A 342 -19.86 6.09 -35.12
N SER A 343 -19.44 6.48 -36.34
CA SER A 343 -18.01 6.56 -36.68
C SER A 343 -17.48 7.99 -36.55
N PRO A 344 -16.29 8.19 -35.92
CA PRO A 344 -15.59 9.48 -35.87
C PRO A 344 -15.42 10.13 -37.25
N ALA A 345 -15.45 9.33 -38.31
CA ALA A 345 -15.33 9.75 -39.71
C ALA A 345 -16.50 10.62 -40.22
N PHE A 346 -17.64 10.69 -39.52
CA PHE A 346 -18.81 11.46 -39.96
C PHE A 346 -19.17 12.62 -39.02
N VAL A 347 -18.30 12.92 -38.05
CA VAL A 347 -18.52 13.96 -37.05
C VAL A 347 -18.12 15.31 -37.63
N ASN A 348 -19.11 16.11 -38.06
CA ASN A 348 -18.89 17.48 -38.57
C ASN A 348 -19.72 18.56 -37.85
N HIS A 349 -20.41 18.24 -36.75
CA HIS A 349 -21.16 19.20 -35.94
C HIS A 349 -21.60 18.60 -34.59
N MET A 350 -20.90 18.94 -33.50
CA MET A 350 -21.29 18.54 -32.14
C MET A 350 -21.04 19.62 -31.11
N TYR A 351 -21.86 19.67 -30.06
CA TYR A 351 -21.74 20.63 -28.95
C TYR A 351 -21.68 19.96 -27.56
N ASN A 352 -21.20 20.72 -26.57
CA ASN A 352 -21.13 20.27 -25.18
C ASN A 352 -22.51 20.42 -24.53
N LYS A 353 -23.19 19.32 -24.21
CA LYS A 353 -24.53 19.39 -23.61
C LYS A 353 -24.53 19.83 -22.13
N TYR A 354 -23.37 19.89 -21.46
CA TYR A 354 -23.29 20.14 -20.01
C TYR A 354 -23.59 21.59 -19.59
N PHE A 355 -23.79 22.51 -20.53
CA PHE A 355 -24.14 23.90 -20.25
C PHE A 355 -25.66 24.15 -20.07
N GLN A 356 -26.47 23.10 -19.96
CA GLN A 356 -27.92 23.18 -19.75
C GLN A 356 -28.29 23.53 -18.30
N GLY A 357 -28.15 24.81 -17.92
CA GLY A 357 -28.30 25.23 -16.52
C GLY A 357 -26.98 25.18 -15.76
N ASN A 358 -27.03 25.31 -14.43
CA ASN A 358 -25.86 25.11 -13.58
C ASN A 358 -25.69 23.60 -13.35
N GLN A 359 -24.79 22.97 -14.09
CA GLN A 359 -24.53 21.54 -14.00
C GLN A 359 -23.09 21.30 -13.55
N THR A 360 -22.91 20.42 -12.56
CA THR A 360 -21.59 19.95 -12.15
C THR A 360 -21.38 18.55 -12.69
N VAL A 361 -20.30 18.34 -13.42
CA VAL A 361 -19.87 17.03 -13.95
C VAL A 361 -18.43 16.82 -13.52
N ASN A 362 -18.18 15.71 -12.82
CA ASN A 362 -16.87 15.34 -12.30
C ASN A 362 -16.14 16.46 -11.55
N GLY A 363 -16.90 17.27 -10.80
CA GLY A 363 -16.39 18.38 -10.00
C GLY A 363 -16.18 19.71 -10.76
N THR A 364 -16.29 19.72 -12.09
CA THR A 364 -16.34 20.94 -12.92
C THR A 364 -17.77 21.46 -13.08
N MET A 365 -17.96 22.74 -12.80
CA MET A 365 -19.24 23.44 -12.98
C MET A 365 -19.31 24.12 -14.35
N TYR A 366 -20.24 23.67 -15.19
CA TYR A 366 -20.49 24.24 -16.51
C TYR A 366 -21.60 25.29 -16.44
N CYS A 367 -21.37 26.46 -17.05
CA CYS A 367 -22.26 27.60 -16.94
C CYS A 367 -22.28 28.44 -18.23
N PHE A 368 -23.42 28.53 -18.90
CA PHE A 368 -23.58 29.43 -20.04
C PHE A 368 -24.12 30.78 -19.57
N ASP A 369 -23.41 31.86 -19.87
CA ASP A 369 -23.83 33.22 -19.56
C ASP A 369 -24.26 33.96 -20.84
N SER A 370 -25.54 34.33 -20.92
CA SER A 370 -26.05 35.20 -21.99
C SER A 370 -25.65 36.68 -21.82
N GLY A 371 -24.97 37.02 -20.71
CA GLY A 371 -24.38 38.34 -20.42
C GLY A 371 -22.92 38.48 -20.88
N SER A 372 -22.17 39.43 -20.31
CA SER A 372 -20.74 39.69 -20.65
C SER A 372 -19.76 39.26 -19.55
N SER A 373 -20.17 38.37 -18.64
CA SER A 373 -19.38 38.05 -17.43
C SER A 373 -18.12 37.26 -17.72
N ALA A 374 -18.02 36.60 -18.88
CA ALA A 374 -16.79 35.93 -19.31
C ALA A 374 -15.65 36.93 -19.64
N ASN A 375 -15.96 38.21 -19.88
CA ASN A 375 -14.97 39.24 -20.27
C ASN A 375 -14.02 39.62 -19.14
N PHE A 376 -14.49 39.61 -17.88
CA PHE A 376 -13.70 40.07 -16.73
C PHE A 376 -13.25 38.89 -15.86
N PHE A 377 -12.00 38.87 -15.41
CA PHE A 377 -11.56 37.87 -14.42
C PHE A 377 -12.29 38.18 -13.09
N GLY A 378 -12.59 37.15 -12.29
CA GLY A 378 -13.30 37.30 -11.00
C GLY A 378 -14.81 37.62 -11.03
N SER A 379 -15.45 37.86 -12.18
CA SER A 379 -16.90 38.17 -12.23
C SER A 379 -17.79 36.95 -11.99
N SER A 380 -18.89 37.16 -11.26
CA SER A 380 -19.93 36.14 -11.05
C SER A 380 -20.89 36.07 -12.25
N ALA A 381 -20.90 34.94 -12.96
CA ALA A 381 -21.86 34.66 -14.03
C ALA A 381 -23.15 34.00 -13.50
N ASN A 382 -24.32 34.40 -14.03
CA ASN A 382 -25.60 33.75 -13.78
C ASN A 382 -25.89 32.76 -14.91
N CYS A 383 -25.95 31.47 -14.61
CA CYS A 383 -26.12 30.45 -15.63
C CYS A 383 -27.53 30.49 -16.23
N SER A 384 -27.62 30.56 -17.56
CA SER A 384 -28.85 30.38 -18.31
C SER A 384 -29.37 28.96 -18.10
N THR A 385 -30.69 28.80 -17.99
CA THR A 385 -31.34 27.47 -17.94
C THR A 385 -31.42 26.79 -19.31
N ASN A 386 -31.12 27.53 -20.38
CA ASN A 386 -31.16 27.05 -21.75
C ASN A 386 -29.80 27.27 -22.39
N TYR A 387 -29.22 26.18 -22.89
CA TYR A 387 -28.08 26.19 -23.78
C TYR A 387 -28.29 25.12 -24.84
N SER A 388 -28.67 25.57 -26.02
CA SER A 388 -28.88 24.73 -27.20
C SER A 388 -27.74 24.91 -28.19
N TRP A 389 -27.68 24.03 -29.19
CA TRP A 389 -26.80 24.22 -30.33
C TRP A 389 -26.85 25.65 -30.93
N ASN A 390 -28.03 26.29 -31.00
CA ASN A 390 -28.15 27.65 -31.53
C ASN A 390 -27.45 28.70 -30.64
N ASP A 391 -27.42 28.46 -29.33
CA ASP A 391 -26.70 29.30 -28.39
C ASP A 391 -25.18 29.05 -28.49
N ALA A 392 -24.75 27.79 -28.63
CA ALA A 392 -23.36 27.42 -28.86
C ALA A 392 -22.80 28.00 -30.17
N LYS A 393 -23.63 28.04 -31.22
CA LYS A 393 -23.33 28.57 -32.55
C LYS A 393 -23.18 30.10 -32.56
N GLY A 394 -23.91 30.80 -31.69
CA GLY A 394 -24.05 32.25 -31.77
C GLY A 394 -24.77 32.72 -33.05
N ASN A 395 -24.73 34.01 -33.30
CA ASN A 395 -25.27 34.65 -34.51
C ASN A 395 -24.25 35.64 -35.10
N SER A 396 -24.53 36.17 -36.29
CA SER A 396 -23.67 37.11 -37.06
C SER A 396 -23.46 38.49 -36.41
N SER A 397 -23.66 38.60 -35.10
CA SER A 397 -23.41 39.81 -34.31
C SER A 397 -22.73 39.48 -32.97
N THR A 398 -22.35 38.22 -32.76
CA THR A 398 -21.77 37.71 -31.52
C THR A 398 -20.63 36.71 -31.75
N LYS A 399 -19.65 36.70 -30.86
CA LYS A 399 -18.51 35.76 -30.84
C LYS A 399 -18.38 35.04 -29.49
N SER A 400 -17.78 33.85 -29.48
CA SER A 400 -17.63 33.00 -28.28
C SER A 400 -16.38 33.33 -27.47
N ILE A 401 -16.53 33.37 -26.14
CA ILE A 401 -15.43 33.48 -25.16
C ILE A 401 -15.59 32.41 -24.07
N THR A 402 -14.47 31.84 -23.64
CA THR A 402 -14.43 30.81 -22.59
C THR A 402 -13.53 31.26 -21.45
N ARG A 403 -14.02 31.15 -20.21
CA ARG A 403 -13.26 31.40 -18.98
C ARG A 403 -13.31 30.15 -18.10
N ALA A 404 -12.15 29.68 -17.64
CA ALA A 404 -12.03 28.59 -16.69
C ALA A 404 -11.57 29.15 -15.34
N VAL A 405 -12.33 28.85 -14.29
CA VAL A 405 -12.03 29.29 -12.92
C VAL A 405 -11.72 28.07 -12.07
N PRO A 406 -10.51 27.90 -11.54
CA PRO A 406 -10.20 26.71 -10.74
C PRO A 406 -11.11 26.69 -9.52
N GLN A 407 -11.72 25.54 -9.27
CA GLN A 407 -12.53 25.28 -8.10
C GLN A 407 -11.70 24.48 -7.12
N PHE A 408 -11.57 25.04 -5.93
CA PHE A 408 -10.99 24.38 -4.79
C PHE A 408 -12.10 24.23 -3.76
N SER A 409 -12.25 23.04 -3.18
CA SER A 409 -13.19 22.86 -2.10
C SER A 409 -12.58 23.39 -0.81
N SER A 410 -13.21 24.40 -0.20
CA SER A 410 -12.87 24.88 1.14
C SER A 410 -13.38 23.96 2.24
N ASP A 411 -14.16 22.93 1.90
CA ASP A 411 -14.98 22.21 2.87
C ASP A 411 -14.17 21.32 3.82
N LYS A 412 -12.86 21.18 3.57
CA LYS A 412 -11.93 20.57 4.53
C LYS A 412 -10.59 21.33 4.50
N VAL A 413 -10.55 22.51 5.16
CA VAL A 413 -9.25 23.00 5.66
C VAL A 413 -8.81 22.01 6.72
N GLU A 414 -7.89 21.14 6.35
CA GLU A 414 -7.41 20.08 7.22
C GLU A 414 -6.21 20.60 8.00
N ASN A 415 -6.33 20.57 9.32
CA ASN A 415 -5.21 20.84 10.19
C ASN A 415 -4.31 19.60 10.17
N VAL A 416 -3.10 19.77 9.65
CA VAL A 416 -2.06 18.74 9.63
C VAL A 416 -0.96 19.07 10.62
N PHE A 417 -0.36 18.04 11.18
CA PHE A 417 0.91 18.18 11.86
C PHE A 417 2.07 18.13 10.86
N LEU A 418 2.97 19.10 10.95
CA LEU A 418 4.32 18.93 10.46
C LEU A 418 5.04 17.99 11.42
N GLY A 419 5.75 17.00 10.86
CA GLY A 419 6.48 16.00 11.64
C GLY A 419 7.32 16.65 12.74
N SER A 420 7.20 16.12 13.96
CA SER A 420 8.08 16.51 15.06
C SER A 420 9.54 16.28 14.67
N ASN A 421 10.44 17.16 15.13
CA ASN A 421 11.89 16.91 15.03
C ASN A 421 12.34 15.73 15.88
N ILE A 422 11.45 15.17 16.71
CA ILE A 422 11.68 14.03 17.60
C ILE A 422 10.51 13.07 17.36
N LYS A 423 10.75 11.95 16.69
CA LYS A 423 9.69 10.95 16.46
C LYS A 423 9.29 10.27 17.78
N GLN A 424 10.24 9.93 18.66
CA GLN A 424 9.99 9.35 19.99
C GLN A 424 11.12 9.67 20.99
N SER A 425 10.83 9.67 22.29
CA SER A 425 11.85 9.75 23.36
C SER A 425 11.43 9.04 24.64
N TYR A 426 12.35 8.32 25.30
CA TYR A 426 12.11 7.61 26.56
C TYR A 426 13.19 7.94 27.61
N ARG A 427 12.86 7.85 28.90
CA ARG A 427 13.81 7.90 30.03
C ARG A 427 13.30 7.04 31.19
N VAL A 428 14.19 6.38 31.93
CA VAL A 428 13.91 5.94 33.31
C VAL A 428 14.98 6.47 34.28
N GLY A 429 14.57 6.91 35.47
CA GLY A 429 15.44 7.42 36.52
C GLY A 429 15.53 6.47 37.71
N LEU A 430 16.65 5.75 37.80
CA LEU A 430 17.52 5.47 38.98
C LEU A 430 18.38 4.20 38.80
N GLU A 431 18.17 3.38 37.77
CA GLU A 431 19.09 2.28 37.40
C GLU A 431 19.38 2.14 35.88
N ALA A 432 18.85 3.00 35.00
CA ALA A 432 19.22 3.01 33.57
C ALA A 432 18.92 4.38 32.92
N GLU A 433 19.93 5.22 32.66
CA GLU A 433 19.76 6.37 31.76
C GLU A 433 19.78 5.90 30.30
N PHE A 434 18.75 5.17 29.87
CA PHE A 434 18.51 4.94 28.45
C PHE A 434 17.64 6.08 27.93
N MET A 435 18.24 6.92 27.09
CA MET A 435 17.54 7.91 26.28
C MET A 435 17.82 7.57 24.82
N TRP A 436 16.75 7.32 24.08
CA TRP A 436 16.79 7.20 22.64
C TRP A 436 15.92 8.30 22.03
N MET A 437 16.43 8.97 21.00
CA MET A 437 15.70 9.94 20.21
C MET A 437 16.00 9.71 18.73
N HIS A 438 14.95 9.61 17.92
CA HIS A 438 15.07 9.67 16.46
C HIS A 438 14.72 11.08 15.97
N LEU A 439 15.69 11.72 15.31
CA LEU A 439 15.59 13.08 14.82
C LEU A 439 15.41 13.12 13.29
N ASN A 440 14.19 13.35 12.80
CA ASN A 440 13.94 13.66 11.39
C ASN A 440 14.37 15.10 11.06
N LYS A 441 15.68 15.41 11.09
CA LYS A 441 16.22 16.74 10.76
C LYS A 441 17.55 16.66 10.00
N PRO A 442 17.85 17.59 9.07
CA PRO A 442 19.21 17.78 8.58
C PRO A 442 20.17 18.14 9.74
N SER A 443 21.44 17.78 9.59
CA SER A 443 22.48 17.85 10.64
C SER A 443 22.39 19.12 11.51
N THR A 444 22.29 18.97 12.84
CA THR A 444 22.14 20.11 13.77
C THR A 444 23.04 19.96 15.00
N THR A 445 23.46 21.05 15.63
CA THR A 445 24.30 20.97 16.84
C THR A 445 23.43 20.88 18.09
N LEU A 446 23.46 19.72 18.77
CA LEU A 446 22.91 19.55 20.11
C LEU A 446 23.93 20.04 21.14
N SER A 447 23.53 20.98 22.00
CA SER A 447 24.35 21.46 23.11
C SER A 447 23.77 20.97 24.43
N TYR A 448 24.47 20.04 25.09
CA TYR A 448 24.19 19.66 26.47
C TYR A 448 24.91 20.63 27.41
N SER A 449 24.13 21.35 28.22
CA SER A 449 24.67 22.13 29.34
C SER A 449 24.44 21.34 30.64
N PRO A 450 25.51 20.90 31.33
CA PRO A 450 25.36 20.31 32.66
C PRO A 450 24.64 21.29 33.60
N PRO A 451 23.99 20.82 34.68
CA PRO A 451 23.31 21.70 35.64
C PRO A 451 24.24 22.81 36.14
N GLU A 452 23.71 24.03 36.31
CA GLU A 452 24.48 25.16 36.81
C GLU A 452 25.17 24.83 38.14
N SER A 453 26.37 25.39 38.34
CA SER A 453 27.08 25.30 39.62
C SER A 453 26.15 25.74 40.76
N ASN A 454 25.93 24.84 41.74
CA ASN A 454 24.98 24.98 42.85
C ASN A 454 23.50 24.71 42.55
N ALA A 455 23.18 23.83 41.59
CA ALA A 455 21.82 23.30 41.46
C ALA A 455 21.34 22.69 42.80
N SER A 456 20.43 23.38 43.50
CA SER A 456 19.79 22.92 44.73
C SER A 456 18.48 22.21 44.36
N GLY A 457 18.49 20.88 44.32
CA GLY A 457 17.33 20.06 43.94
C GLY A 457 17.12 18.79 44.75
N PHE A 458 18.00 18.49 45.72
CA PHE A 458 17.89 17.34 46.62
C PHE A 458 17.13 17.66 47.93
N GLU A 459 16.29 18.70 47.96
CA GLU A 459 15.35 18.84 49.08
C GLU A 459 14.29 17.73 48.96
N GLN A 460 13.88 17.15 50.10
CA GLN A 460 13.04 15.95 50.22
C GLN A 460 11.73 15.93 49.39
N ASN A 461 11.35 17.06 48.79
CA ASN A 461 10.09 17.24 48.07
C ASN A 461 10.25 17.89 46.67
N GLY A 462 11.45 17.84 46.06
CA GLY A 462 11.72 18.39 44.72
C GLY A 462 11.76 17.34 43.58
N PRO A 463 11.66 17.75 42.30
CA PRO A 463 11.64 16.85 41.13
C PRO A 463 12.88 15.95 40.96
N ASN A 464 13.97 16.26 41.67
CA ASN A 464 15.25 15.53 41.65
C ASN A 464 15.60 14.92 43.03
N SER A 465 14.60 14.67 43.89
CA SER A 465 14.80 14.14 45.24
C SER A 465 15.34 12.70 45.23
N ASN A 466 16.54 12.50 45.78
CA ASN A 466 17.12 11.18 46.05
C ASN A 466 17.22 10.96 47.57
N GLN A 467 16.55 9.93 48.09
CA GLN A 467 16.47 9.65 49.54
C GLN A 467 17.81 9.28 50.18
N ASN A 468 18.83 8.92 49.38
CA ASN A 468 20.15 8.51 49.85
C ASN A 468 21.21 9.63 49.80
N VAL A 469 20.86 10.83 49.31
CA VAL A 469 21.78 11.98 49.19
C VAL A 469 21.37 13.07 50.18
N LEU A 470 22.04 13.11 51.33
CA LEU A 470 21.78 14.09 52.42
C LEU A 470 22.47 15.45 52.21
N GLY A 471 23.16 15.67 51.09
CA GLY A 471 23.79 16.94 50.68
C GLY A 471 25.08 16.79 49.86
N GLY A 472 25.39 17.78 49.02
CA GLY A 472 26.64 17.90 48.23
C GLY A 472 26.59 19.03 47.19
N ASN A 473 27.72 19.69 46.92
CA ASN A 473 27.85 20.69 45.84
C ASN A 473 28.42 20.01 44.57
N LEU A 474 27.74 20.17 43.43
CA LEU A 474 28.25 19.79 42.11
C LEU A 474 29.04 20.97 41.49
N ASN A 475 30.20 20.67 40.91
CA ASN A 475 30.90 21.59 40.01
C ASN A 475 30.32 21.41 38.61
N SER A 476 30.04 22.50 37.88
CA SER A 476 29.54 22.36 36.51
C SER A 476 30.62 21.71 35.64
N GLY A 477 30.22 20.74 34.82
CA GLY A 477 31.02 20.35 33.66
C GLY A 477 30.94 21.43 32.58
N ASP A 478 31.84 21.37 31.60
CA ASP A 478 31.73 22.20 30.40
C ASP A 478 30.53 21.76 29.55
N ALA A 479 29.90 22.70 28.85
CA ALA A 479 28.85 22.37 27.89
C ALA A 479 29.44 21.49 26.78
N VAL A 480 28.86 20.31 26.57
CA VAL A 480 29.26 19.38 25.52
C VAL A 480 28.34 19.65 24.34
N SER A 481 28.91 20.06 23.21
CA SER A 481 28.16 20.20 21.96
C SER A 481 28.55 19.07 21.03
N THR A 482 27.56 18.32 20.55
CA THR A 482 27.71 17.31 19.48
C THR A 482 26.91 17.77 18.27
N THR A 483 27.46 17.62 17.07
CA THR A 483 26.71 17.87 15.83
C THR A 483 26.10 16.55 15.42
N THR A 484 24.77 16.52 15.40
CA THR A 484 24.04 15.37 14.90
C THR A 484 24.05 15.35 13.38
N TYR A 485 24.04 14.16 12.79
CA TYR A 485 23.79 13.91 11.38
C TYR A 485 22.28 13.89 11.09
N ALA A 486 21.92 13.83 9.80
CA ALA A 486 20.54 13.57 9.41
C ALA A 486 20.13 12.18 9.90
N ASP A 487 18.93 12.06 10.47
CA ASP A 487 18.37 10.83 11.05
C ASP A 487 19.24 10.21 12.16
N GLU A 488 20.06 11.03 12.84
CA GLU A 488 20.90 10.54 13.92
C GLU A 488 20.07 10.07 15.11
N ILE A 489 20.36 8.83 15.49
CA ILE A 489 19.91 8.23 16.73
C ILE A 489 20.92 8.54 17.83
N VAL A 490 20.50 9.34 18.81
CA VAL A 490 21.30 9.61 20.02
C VAL A 490 20.94 8.59 21.09
N ILE A 491 21.93 7.79 21.52
CA ILE A 491 21.79 6.79 22.58
C ILE A 491 22.69 7.16 23.76
N GLY A 492 22.10 7.32 24.95
CA GLY A 492 22.86 7.39 26.22
C GLY A 492 23.05 6.00 26.83
N GLY A 493 24.30 5.61 27.14
CA GLY A 493 24.61 4.33 27.83
C GLY A 493 26.06 3.86 27.65
N GLU A 494 26.55 2.94 28.49
CA GLU A 494 27.83 2.26 28.25
C GLU A 494 27.66 1.19 27.16
N VAL A 495 28.48 1.24 26.12
CA VAL A 495 28.51 0.19 25.08
C VAL A 495 28.98 -1.13 25.69
N TYR A 496 28.22 -2.19 25.43
CA TYR A 496 28.54 -3.54 25.87
C TYR A 496 29.74 -4.11 25.10
N LYS A 497 30.79 -4.52 25.81
CA LYS A 497 32.07 -4.94 25.22
C LYS A 497 32.14 -6.45 25.03
N ASP A 498 32.89 -6.90 24.03
CA ASP A 498 33.07 -8.35 23.78
C ASP A 498 33.75 -9.09 24.95
N SER A 499 34.58 -8.40 25.72
CA SER A 499 35.20 -8.97 26.93
C SER A 499 34.17 -9.24 28.03
N GLN A 500 33.16 -8.37 28.18
CA GLN A 500 32.04 -8.59 29.10
C GLN A 500 31.18 -9.74 28.59
N LEU A 501 30.88 -9.79 27.29
CA LEU A 501 30.13 -10.90 26.69
C LEU A 501 30.81 -12.24 26.91
N LYS A 502 32.11 -12.37 26.59
CA LYS A 502 32.86 -13.62 26.77
C LYS A 502 32.84 -14.10 28.21
N SER A 503 33.02 -13.19 29.16
CA SER A 503 32.99 -13.52 30.58
C SER A 503 31.57 -13.87 31.07
N PHE A 504 30.54 -13.21 30.54
CA PHE A 504 29.15 -13.51 30.83
C PHE A 504 28.74 -14.89 30.29
N LEU A 505 29.07 -15.18 29.03
CA LEU A 505 28.76 -16.47 28.39
C LEU A 505 29.52 -17.63 29.02
N ASN A 506 30.78 -17.40 29.44
CA ASN A 506 31.63 -18.40 30.08
C ASN A 506 31.65 -19.71 29.27
N ASP A 507 31.96 -19.60 27.98
CA ASP A 507 32.00 -20.68 26.98
C ASP A 507 30.68 -21.47 26.80
N ASN A 508 29.54 -20.92 27.23
CA ASN A 508 28.22 -21.52 27.05
C ASN A 508 27.30 -20.63 26.23
N LYS A 509 26.43 -21.26 25.41
CA LYS A 509 25.33 -20.56 24.76
C LYS A 509 24.25 -20.19 25.78
N LYS A 510 23.78 -18.96 25.71
CA LYS A 510 22.75 -18.42 26.61
C LYS A 510 21.64 -17.75 25.83
N VAL A 511 20.41 -17.88 26.33
CA VAL A 511 19.22 -17.22 25.79
C VAL A 511 18.89 -16.02 26.66
N ILE A 512 18.85 -14.84 26.06
CA ILE A 512 18.42 -13.59 26.67
C ILE A 512 17.06 -13.23 26.11
N ALA A 513 16.14 -12.82 26.98
CA ALA A 513 14.82 -12.35 26.56
C ALA A 513 14.84 -10.82 26.50
N PHE A 514 14.37 -10.25 25.39
CA PHE A 514 14.13 -8.82 25.26
C PHE A 514 12.64 -8.55 25.06
N ALA A 515 12.16 -7.41 25.54
CA ALA A 515 10.84 -6.88 25.21
C ALA A 515 11.02 -5.64 24.32
N PRO A 516 10.31 -5.55 23.18
CA PRO A 516 10.28 -4.33 22.39
C PRO A 516 9.52 -3.23 23.14
N ILE A 517 10.01 -2.01 23.04
CA ILE A 517 9.30 -0.81 23.47
C ILE A 517 8.28 -0.48 22.35
N PRO A 518 6.97 -0.39 22.65
CA PRO A 518 5.97 -0.08 21.64
C PRO A 518 6.23 1.26 20.96
N VAL A 519 5.94 1.32 19.67
CA VAL A 519 6.00 2.54 18.85
C VAL A 519 4.61 3.14 18.81
N LEU A 520 4.51 4.43 19.13
CA LEU A 520 3.27 5.19 18.98
C LEU A 520 3.24 5.87 17.62
N HIS A 521 2.20 5.58 16.84
CA HIS A 521 1.80 6.38 15.68
C HIS A 521 0.72 7.39 16.08
N THR A 522 0.84 8.61 15.58
CA THR A 522 -0.16 9.67 15.79
C THR A 522 -0.67 10.12 14.44
N ASN A 523 -1.98 10.07 14.25
CA ASN A 523 -2.60 10.43 12.99
C ASN A 523 -2.23 11.87 12.59
N LYS A 524 -1.82 12.04 11.33
CA LYS A 524 -1.41 13.30 10.71
C LYS A 524 -2.46 14.42 10.85
N TYR A 525 -3.75 14.08 10.87
CA TYR A 525 -4.87 15.01 10.77
C TYR A 525 -5.61 15.20 12.10
N GLU A 526 -6.03 16.43 12.40
CA GLU A 526 -6.91 16.71 13.55
C GLU A 526 -8.34 16.20 13.28
N MET A 527 -8.87 15.43 14.23
CA MET A 527 -10.28 15.08 14.34
C MET A 527 -11.10 16.21 14.98
N GLN A 528 -12.40 16.23 14.68
CA GLN A 528 -13.34 17.13 15.35
C GLN A 528 -13.45 16.78 16.84
N GLN A 529 -13.12 17.74 17.72
CA GLN A 529 -13.21 17.53 19.18
C GLN A 529 -14.64 17.29 19.65
N THR A 530 -14.82 16.31 20.54
CA THR A 530 -16.04 16.12 21.33
C THR A 530 -16.29 17.33 22.23
N SER A 531 -17.54 17.78 22.28
CA SER A 531 -17.94 18.96 23.05
C SER A 531 -17.70 18.73 24.56
N GLY A 532 -16.75 19.46 25.15
CA GLY A 532 -16.43 19.41 26.59
C GLY A 532 -14.99 19.02 26.95
N SER A 533 -14.20 18.53 25.99
CA SER A 533 -12.76 18.26 26.20
C SER A 533 -11.91 19.44 25.72
N SER A 534 -11.07 20.00 26.61
CA SER A 534 -10.11 21.07 26.28
C SER A 534 -8.69 20.57 26.06
N ASP A 535 -8.45 19.27 26.25
CA ASP A 535 -7.12 18.69 26.09
C ASP A 535 -6.83 18.44 24.61
N VAL A 536 -5.78 19.11 24.12
CA VAL A 536 -5.37 19.07 22.72
C VAL A 536 -4.82 17.70 22.30
N ARG A 537 -4.43 16.84 23.25
CA ARG A 537 -3.94 15.48 22.98
C ARG A 537 -5.02 14.59 22.35
N PHE A 538 -6.29 14.78 22.68
CA PHE A 538 -7.40 13.98 22.11
C PHE A 538 -7.92 14.50 20.77
N LYS A 539 -7.21 15.42 20.13
CA LYS A 539 -7.54 15.87 18.78
C LYS A 539 -7.13 14.87 17.70
N HIS A 540 -6.35 13.85 18.04
CA HIS A 540 -5.84 12.87 17.07
C HIS A 540 -6.12 11.45 17.55
N VAL A 541 -6.15 10.53 16.59
CA VAL A 541 -6.08 9.09 16.89
C VAL A 541 -4.63 8.73 17.17
N HIS A 542 -4.43 7.95 18.23
CA HIS A 542 -3.14 7.44 18.65
C HIS A 542 -3.17 5.91 18.57
N THR A 543 -2.24 5.32 17.82
CA THR A 543 -2.20 3.88 17.55
C THR A 543 -0.88 3.30 18.03
N ILE A 544 -0.90 2.28 18.87
CA ILE A 544 0.27 1.44 19.11
C ILE A 544 0.51 0.63 17.85
N MET A 545 1.64 0.88 17.19
CA MET A 545 2.04 0.09 16.05
C MET A 545 2.37 -1.34 16.50
N PRO A 546 2.00 -2.37 15.73
CA PRO A 546 2.58 -3.68 15.92
C PRO A 546 4.12 -3.60 15.86
N GLN A 547 4.77 -4.47 16.61
CA GLN A 547 6.22 -4.41 16.79
C GLN A 547 6.92 -4.66 15.44
N PHE A 548 8.00 -3.91 15.19
CA PHE A 548 8.82 -3.98 13.96
C PHE A 548 8.09 -3.66 12.64
N ILE A 549 6.91 -3.01 12.68
CA ILE A 549 6.24 -2.46 11.48
C ILE A 549 6.49 -0.96 11.39
N SER A 550 6.87 -0.48 10.20
CA SER A 550 7.10 0.94 9.93
C SER A 550 5.80 1.76 10.03
N ASP A 551 5.87 2.91 10.69
CA ASP A 551 4.83 3.94 10.69
C ASP A 551 4.68 4.61 9.31
N GLU A 552 5.70 4.53 8.47
CA GLU A 552 5.69 5.07 7.10
C GLU A 552 4.78 4.28 6.16
N PHE A 553 4.35 3.07 6.56
CA PHE A 553 3.32 2.33 5.84
C PHE A 553 1.92 2.93 6.06
N MET A 554 1.72 3.67 7.16
CA MET A 554 0.44 4.29 7.49
C MET A 554 0.08 5.39 6.47
N GLU A 555 -1.15 5.34 6.01
CA GLU A 555 -1.82 6.34 5.20
C GLU A 555 -3.00 6.95 5.96
N ASP A 556 -2.67 7.89 6.84
CA ASP A 556 -3.63 8.59 7.67
C ASP A 556 -4.71 9.28 6.82
N LYS A 557 -5.95 9.21 7.30
CA LYS A 557 -7.09 9.96 6.79
C LYS A 557 -7.64 10.91 7.84
N ASN A 558 -8.28 11.98 7.40
CA ASN A 558 -8.76 13.07 8.25
C ASN A 558 -9.87 12.70 9.25
N ASN A 559 -10.51 11.54 9.06
CA ASN A 559 -11.48 11.01 10.00
C ASN A 559 -10.81 10.23 11.13
N GLY A 560 -9.49 9.97 11.07
CA GLY A 560 -8.73 9.14 12.00
C GLY A 560 -8.50 7.70 11.55
N THR A 561 -9.06 7.27 10.40
CA THR A 561 -8.77 5.95 9.82
C THR A 561 -7.43 5.93 9.10
N ASP A 562 -6.98 4.73 8.76
CA ASP A 562 -5.86 4.51 7.85
C ASP A 562 -6.35 3.83 6.55
N LEU A 563 -5.70 4.12 5.43
CA LEU A 563 -6.10 3.54 4.14
C LEU A 563 -5.90 2.03 4.09
N ARG A 564 -4.86 1.47 4.72
CA ARG A 564 -4.40 0.08 4.56
C ARG A 564 -4.48 -0.74 5.85
N PHE A 565 -4.58 -0.07 6.99
CA PHE A 565 -4.55 -0.68 8.31
C PHE A 565 -5.75 -0.26 9.14
N ASP A 566 -6.08 -1.08 10.13
CA ASP A 566 -6.99 -0.71 11.22
C ASP A 566 -6.33 -1.07 12.57
N PHE A 567 -5.01 -0.87 12.69
CA PHE A 567 -4.22 -1.30 13.85
C PHE A 567 -4.72 -0.78 15.19
N HIS A 568 -5.38 0.38 15.20
CA HIS A 568 -6.00 0.95 16.40
C HIS A 568 -7.11 0.05 16.98
N GLN A 569 -7.67 -0.86 16.19
CA GLN A 569 -8.66 -1.86 16.62
C GLN A 569 -8.03 -3.24 16.86
N LEU A 570 -6.86 -3.51 16.27
CA LEU A 570 -6.17 -4.81 16.36
C LEU A 570 -5.70 -5.10 17.79
N VAL A 571 -5.34 -4.06 18.54
CA VAL A 571 -4.65 -4.16 19.84
C VAL A 571 -5.64 -4.00 21.03
N ASP A 572 -6.94 -4.12 20.76
CA ASP A 572 -8.02 -3.91 21.72
C ASP A 572 -7.87 -4.83 22.96
N HIS A 573 -7.52 -4.23 24.11
CA HIS A 573 -7.45 -4.87 25.43
C HIS A 573 -6.28 -5.88 25.67
N ASP A 574 -5.52 -6.28 24.64
CA ASP A 574 -4.39 -7.22 24.74
C ASP A 574 -3.29 -6.77 25.72
N TYR A 575 -3.00 -5.47 25.74
CA TYR A 575 -2.03 -4.87 26.67
C TYR A 575 -2.61 -4.71 28.08
N SER A 576 -3.93 -4.74 28.27
CA SER A 576 -4.52 -4.54 29.60
C SER A 576 -4.45 -5.79 30.48
N LYS A 577 -4.30 -6.99 29.90
CA LYS A 577 -4.05 -8.22 30.68
C LYS A 577 -2.70 -8.18 31.39
N SER A 578 -1.78 -7.31 30.95
CA SER A 578 -0.51 -7.09 31.62
C SER A 578 -0.58 -6.08 32.77
N GLY A 579 -1.71 -5.44 33.08
CA GLY A 579 -1.80 -4.44 34.16
C GLY A 579 -2.74 -3.27 33.86
N ASN A 580 -2.56 -2.13 34.53
CA ASN A 580 -3.29 -0.89 34.19
C ASN A 580 -2.65 -0.22 32.96
N HIS A 581 -2.62 -0.92 31.83
CA HIS A 581 -2.13 -0.40 30.54
C HIS A 581 -3.30 -0.01 29.64
N LEU A 582 -2.99 0.69 28.56
CA LEU A 582 -3.96 1.27 27.63
C LEU A 582 -5.04 0.26 27.23
N ARG A 583 -6.29 0.72 27.27
CA ARG A 583 -7.45 0.03 26.69
C ARG A 583 -7.88 0.80 25.47
N TYR A 584 -7.73 0.21 24.30
CA TYR A 584 -8.46 0.69 23.13
C TYR A 584 -9.93 0.24 23.27
N GLY A 585 -10.82 1.22 23.37
CA GLY A 585 -12.24 0.98 23.30
C GLY A 585 -12.69 1.22 21.86
N THR A 586 -13.09 0.19 21.14
CA THR A 586 -13.97 0.38 19.99
C THR A 586 -15.22 -0.46 20.20
N GLU A 587 -16.25 0.12 20.85
CA GLU A 587 -17.58 -0.49 20.82
C GLU A 587 -18.14 -0.33 19.40
N GLY A 588 -18.13 -1.42 18.64
CA GLY A 588 -18.64 -1.51 17.27
C GLY A 588 -20.10 -1.09 17.10
N ASN A 589 -20.34 0.21 16.93
CA ASN A 589 -21.63 0.74 16.53
C ASN A 589 -21.45 1.77 15.41
N VAL A 590 -21.52 1.31 14.15
CA VAL A 590 -21.91 2.01 12.91
C VAL A 590 -21.45 3.48 12.69
N SER A 591 -20.35 3.94 13.30
CA SER A 591 -19.83 5.30 13.07
C SER A 591 -18.42 5.49 13.62
N PHE A 592 -17.41 5.49 12.73
CA PHE A 592 -16.04 5.90 13.05
C PHE A 592 -15.96 7.30 13.70
N ASN A 593 -16.87 8.20 13.29
CA ASN A 593 -16.92 9.59 13.73
C ASN A 593 -17.27 9.77 15.23
N LEU A 594 -17.68 8.71 15.93
CA LEU A 594 -18.05 8.75 17.36
C LEU A 594 -17.12 7.91 18.26
N GLN A 595 -16.06 7.30 17.70
CA GLN A 595 -15.34 6.17 18.30
C GLN A 595 -13.91 6.47 18.78
N ASN A 596 -13.52 7.73 18.96
CA ASN A 596 -12.32 8.04 19.75
C ASN A 596 -12.60 7.75 21.24
N GLN A 597 -12.68 6.48 21.66
CA GLN A 597 -13.15 6.09 23.01
C GLN A 597 -12.13 6.29 24.15
N PHE A 598 -11.13 7.15 23.96
CA PHE A 598 -10.68 7.96 25.11
C PHE A 598 -11.86 8.78 25.71
N ALA A 599 -13.03 8.81 25.04
CA ALA A 599 -14.15 9.69 25.28
C ALA A 599 -15.07 9.46 26.50
N ALA A 600 -15.02 8.33 27.21
CA ALA A 600 -15.84 8.25 28.43
C ALA A 600 -15.27 9.12 29.57
N THR A 601 -13.94 9.25 29.66
CA THR A 601 -13.24 9.94 30.76
C THR A 601 -12.31 11.06 30.32
N HIS A 602 -11.75 11.02 29.09
CA HIS A 602 -10.79 12.01 28.56
C HIS A 602 -9.74 12.45 29.60
N GLY A 603 -9.18 11.48 30.34
CA GLY A 603 -8.30 11.73 31.48
C GLY A 603 -6.83 11.42 31.18
N GLU A 604 -5.92 12.05 31.93
CA GLU A 604 -4.49 11.72 31.90
C GLU A 604 -4.21 10.24 32.14
N ALA A 605 -5.03 9.56 32.96
CA ALA A 605 -4.88 8.13 33.24
C ALA A 605 -4.98 7.23 31.99
N ASP A 606 -5.76 7.64 30.98
CA ASP A 606 -5.93 6.86 29.75
C ASP A 606 -4.71 7.00 28.82
N LEU A 607 -4.11 8.20 28.77
CA LEU A 607 -2.85 8.46 28.06
C LEU A 607 -1.63 7.91 28.82
N ASP A 608 -1.63 7.95 30.15
CA ASP A 608 -0.59 7.34 30.98
C ASP A 608 -0.55 5.81 30.81
N GLY A 609 -1.71 5.19 30.55
CA GLY A 609 -1.81 3.76 30.19
C GLY A 609 -1.01 3.39 28.94
N LEU A 610 -0.83 4.31 27.98
CA LEU A 610 -0.02 4.13 26.77
C LEU A 610 1.46 3.91 27.10
N TYR A 611 1.95 4.71 28.04
CA TYR A 611 3.34 4.70 28.47
C TYR A 611 3.60 3.69 29.58
N ALA A 612 2.56 3.14 30.21
CA ALA A 612 2.69 2.21 31.32
C ALA A 612 3.41 0.90 30.92
N TYR A 613 3.08 0.31 29.77
CA TYR A 613 3.80 -0.91 29.32
C TYR A 613 5.25 -0.60 28.94
N ALA A 614 5.50 0.51 28.26
CA ALA A 614 6.86 0.98 27.99
C ALA A 614 7.66 1.18 29.29
N SER A 615 7.02 1.71 30.33
CA SER A 615 7.62 1.85 31.67
C SER A 615 7.98 0.49 32.28
N ASP A 616 7.12 -0.52 32.16
CA ASP A 616 7.39 -1.85 32.71
C ASP A 616 8.48 -2.60 31.95
N VAL A 617 8.53 -2.42 30.62
CA VAL A 617 9.63 -2.90 29.78
C VAL A 617 10.95 -2.28 30.25
N LEU A 618 10.98 -0.96 30.47
CA LEU A 618 12.17 -0.24 30.92
C LEU A 618 12.57 -0.60 32.37
N ASP A 619 11.61 -0.92 33.24
CA ASP A 619 11.84 -1.41 34.61
C ASP A 619 12.22 -2.90 34.67
N LYS A 620 12.34 -3.60 33.53
CA LYS A 620 12.62 -5.03 33.42
C LYS A 620 11.59 -5.92 34.15
N LYS A 621 10.31 -5.53 34.14
CA LYS A 621 9.20 -6.18 34.86
C LYS A 621 8.33 -7.09 34.00
N VAL A 622 8.63 -7.21 32.71
CA VAL A 622 7.87 -8.08 31.79
C VAL A 622 8.46 -9.48 31.82
N SER A 623 7.62 -10.52 32.00
CA SER A 623 8.12 -11.89 32.11
C SER A 623 7.23 -12.92 31.39
N SER A 624 7.85 -14.00 30.91
CA SER A 624 7.15 -15.16 30.34
C SER A 624 6.82 -16.20 31.40
N LYS A 625 5.63 -16.82 31.29
CA LYS A 625 5.19 -17.93 32.16
C LYS A 625 5.80 -19.29 31.77
N ARG A 626 6.53 -19.35 30.64
CA ARG A 626 7.01 -20.57 29.99
C ARG A 626 7.78 -21.56 30.88
N PHE A 627 8.56 -21.09 31.85
CA PHE A 627 9.47 -21.94 32.64
C PHE A 627 8.96 -22.35 34.01
N SER A 628 8.14 -21.52 34.63
CA SER A 628 7.76 -21.67 36.05
C SER A 628 6.27 -21.89 36.26
N GLY A 629 5.42 -21.59 35.26
CA GLY A 629 3.97 -21.73 35.35
C GLY A 629 3.28 -20.87 36.41
N ALA A 630 4.00 -19.98 37.11
CA ALA A 630 3.48 -19.22 38.24
C ALA A 630 3.79 -17.71 38.13
N ASN A 631 2.76 -16.88 38.32
CA ASN A 631 2.94 -15.44 38.50
C ASN A 631 3.43 -15.17 39.93
N SER A 632 4.60 -14.56 40.08
CA SER A 632 5.09 -14.09 41.37
C SER A 632 4.82 -12.59 41.49
N GLY A 633 3.70 -12.25 42.12
CA GLY A 633 3.44 -11.02 42.90
C GLY A 633 3.51 -9.63 42.24
N GLU A 634 4.57 -9.29 41.51
CA GLU A 634 4.87 -7.93 41.00
C GLU A 634 5.31 -7.88 39.52
N GLU A 635 5.54 -9.02 38.86
CA GLU A 635 5.87 -9.08 37.43
C GLU A 635 4.61 -9.05 36.57
N TYR A 636 4.69 -8.30 35.47
CA TYR A 636 3.62 -8.16 34.50
C TYR A 636 3.78 -9.17 33.37
N VAL A 637 2.63 -9.58 32.82
CA VAL A 637 2.54 -10.59 31.77
C VAL A 637 2.85 -9.92 30.43
N ILE A 638 3.39 -10.67 29.48
CA ILE A 638 3.56 -10.20 28.09
C ILE A 638 2.16 -9.90 27.50
N PRO A 639 2.01 -8.89 26.62
CA PRO A 639 0.75 -8.64 25.95
C PRO A 639 0.24 -9.89 25.22
N GLU A 640 -1.08 -10.06 25.18
CA GLU A 640 -1.69 -11.17 24.44
C GLU A 640 -1.30 -11.13 22.95
N GLY A 641 -1.11 -12.32 22.39
CA GLY A 641 -0.61 -12.50 21.03
C GLY A 641 0.89 -12.33 20.85
N GLN A 642 1.68 -12.04 21.90
CA GLN A 642 3.10 -11.73 21.75
C GLN A 642 4.03 -12.73 22.45
N SER A 643 5.27 -12.83 21.94
CA SER A 643 6.40 -13.44 22.65
C SER A 643 7.35 -12.36 23.17
N LEU A 644 8.21 -12.69 24.12
CA LEU A 644 9.48 -11.99 24.25
C LEU A 644 10.37 -12.35 23.06
N TRP A 645 11.29 -11.45 22.69
CA TRP A 645 12.35 -11.77 21.76
C TRP A 645 13.38 -12.64 22.48
N GLN A 646 13.41 -13.92 22.13
CA GLN A 646 14.37 -14.87 22.67
C GLN A 646 15.63 -14.89 21.79
N GLN A 647 16.72 -14.30 22.26
CA GLN A 647 17.97 -14.16 21.52
C GLN A 647 19.04 -15.10 22.07
N VAL A 648 19.54 -16.02 21.25
CA VAL A 648 20.72 -16.82 21.58
C VAL A 648 21.96 -15.97 21.37
N PHE A 649 22.82 -15.92 22.40
CA PHE A 649 24.20 -15.45 22.27
C PHE A 649 25.13 -16.65 22.28
N ASN A 650 25.96 -16.74 21.23
CA ASN A 650 26.86 -17.85 20.99
C ASN A 650 28.32 -17.37 21.09
N PRO A 651 29.15 -17.92 22.01
CA PRO A 651 30.54 -17.46 22.14
C PRO A 651 31.41 -17.79 20.91
N ASP A 652 31.00 -18.78 20.11
CA ASP A 652 31.79 -19.33 18.99
C ASP A 652 31.28 -18.91 17.60
N GLY A 653 30.29 -18.02 17.50
CA GLY A 653 29.71 -17.65 16.20
C GLY A 653 28.48 -16.75 16.31
N ARG A 654 27.62 -16.80 15.30
CA ARG A 654 26.32 -16.13 15.36
C ARG A 654 25.33 -16.99 16.18
N GLY A 655 24.42 -16.33 16.89
CA GLY A 655 23.35 -16.96 17.65
C GLY A 655 21.99 -16.49 17.14
N ALA A 656 21.08 -17.43 16.90
CA ALA A 656 19.75 -17.13 16.35
C ALA A 656 18.79 -16.60 17.43
N GLY A 657 17.86 -15.75 17.03
CA GLY A 657 16.81 -15.20 17.85
C GLY A 657 15.49 -15.16 17.12
N ILE A 658 14.40 -15.20 17.90
CA ILE A 658 13.04 -15.23 17.38
C ILE A 658 12.12 -14.33 18.21
N PHE A 659 11.26 -13.60 17.51
CA PHE A 659 10.15 -12.85 18.07
C PHE A 659 8.89 -13.08 17.22
N VAL A 660 7.74 -13.18 17.88
CA VAL A 660 6.45 -13.40 17.21
C VAL A 660 5.39 -12.49 17.80
N GLN A 661 4.57 -11.93 16.92
CA GLN A 661 3.31 -11.30 17.26
C GLN A 661 2.18 -11.85 16.39
N MET A 662 1.12 -12.29 17.03
CA MET A 662 -0.06 -12.92 16.43
C MET A 662 -1.31 -12.48 17.17
N ASN A 663 -2.09 -11.58 16.55
CA ASN A 663 -3.27 -10.98 17.17
C ASN A 663 -4.51 -11.20 16.30
N TRP A 664 -5.67 -11.37 16.95
CA TRP A 664 -7.01 -11.40 16.37
C TRP A 664 -7.89 -10.43 17.12
N SER A 665 -8.63 -9.60 16.39
CA SER A 665 -9.61 -8.70 16.99
C SER A 665 -10.90 -8.73 16.19
N CYS A 666 -12.03 -8.53 16.87
CA CYS A 666 -13.37 -8.56 16.30
C CYS A 666 -14.20 -7.28 16.53
N GLY A 667 -13.53 -6.15 16.81
CA GLY A 667 -14.15 -4.81 16.80
C GLY A 667 -15.16 -4.53 17.92
N SER A 668 -14.90 -5.05 19.13
CA SER A 668 -15.73 -4.80 20.32
C SER A 668 -14.94 -4.34 21.55
N GLY A 669 -13.81 -3.67 21.36
CA GLY A 669 -12.97 -3.21 22.47
C GLY A 669 -12.33 -4.35 23.27
N GLY A 670 -12.21 -5.55 22.68
CA GLY A 670 -11.59 -6.72 23.30
C GLY A 670 -12.38 -7.34 24.47
N ASP A 671 -13.64 -6.94 24.67
CA ASP A 671 -14.46 -7.40 25.81
C ASP A 671 -14.93 -8.86 25.70
N GLY A 672 -14.74 -9.50 24.54
CA GLY A 672 -15.13 -10.89 24.31
C GLY A 672 -14.59 -11.46 23.01
N ARG A 673 -14.60 -12.80 22.94
CA ARG A 673 -14.09 -13.53 21.77
C ARG A 673 -14.89 -13.21 20.50
N CYS A 674 -14.29 -13.48 19.35
CA CYS A 674 -14.92 -13.35 18.03
C CYS A 674 -16.21 -14.16 17.84
N ASN A 675 -16.59 -15.03 18.77
CA ASN A 675 -17.81 -15.83 18.74
C ASN A 675 -18.68 -15.65 20.02
N GLU A 676 -18.29 -14.73 20.91
CA GLU A 676 -18.99 -14.46 22.16
C GLU A 676 -20.13 -13.44 21.99
N ALA A 677 -21.19 -13.60 22.80
CA ALA A 677 -22.31 -12.66 22.85
C ALA A 677 -21.97 -11.42 23.64
N THR A 678 -21.93 -10.29 22.93
CA THR A 678 -21.88 -8.96 23.55
C THR A 678 -23.05 -8.14 23.02
N SER A 679 -23.64 -7.29 23.87
CA SER A 679 -24.73 -6.40 23.48
C SER A 679 -24.31 -5.33 22.47
N SER A 680 -23.00 -5.11 22.33
CA SER A 680 -22.38 -4.13 21.44
C SER A 680 -22.17 -4.67 20.02
N ARG A 681 -22.22 -5.99 19.79
CA ARG A 681 -21.89 -6.57 18.48
C ARG A 681 -23.12 -6.82 17.62
N ILE A 682 -23.11 -6.24 16.42
CA ILE A 682 -24.23 -6.30 15.45
C ILE A 682 -23.93 -7.29 14.32
N ASP A 683 -22.65 -7.51 13.98
CA ASP A 683 -22.17 -8.34 12.87
C ASP A 683 -21.26 -9.51 13.32
N GLY A 684 -21.26 -10.62 12.57
CA GLY A 684 -20.43 -11.80 12.83
C GLY A 684 -18.93 -11.63 12.51
N PRO A 685 -18.04 -12.58 12.88
CA PRO A 685 -16.59 -12.51 12.68
C PRO A 685 -16.20 -12.40 11.21
N HIS A 686 -16.97 -12.98 10.30
CA HIS A 686 -16.75 -12.85 8.86
C HIS A 686 -16.69 -11.37 8.39
N LYS A 687 -17.43 -10.45 9.05
CA LYS A 687 -17.45 -9.00 8.80
C LYS A 687 -16.63 -8.16 9.75
N THR A 688 -16.13 -8.74 10.85
CA THR A 688 -15.56 -7.96 11.97
C THR A 688 -14.15 -8.35 12.34
N GLN A 689 -13.72 -9.58 12.01
CA GLN A 689 -12.42 -10.05 12.38
C GLN A 689 -11.32 -9.37 11.56
N GLN A 690 -10.22 -9.05 12.23
CA GLN A 690 -8.93 -8.70 11.65
C GLN A 690 -7.85 -9.53 12.34
N SER A 691 -6.72 -9.74 11.66
CA SER A 691 -5.66 -10.58 12.19
C SER A 691 -4.28 -10.19 11.69
N LEU A 692 -3.27 -10.34 12.53
CA LEU A 692 -1.87 -10.07 12.22
C LEU A 692 -1.04 -11.32 12.48
N LEU A 693 -0.23 -11.72 11.51
CA LEU A 693 0.88 -12.65 11.69
C LEU A 693 2.18 -11.86 11.49
N SER A 694 3.06 -11.86 12.47
CA SER A 694 4.33 -11.13 12.45
C SER A 694 5.42 -12.03 13.05
N VAL A 695 6.44 -12.36 12.25
CA VAL A 695 7.53 -13.27 12.64
C VAL A 695 8.85 -12.60 12.31
N LEU A 696 9.67 -12.38 13.33
CA LEU A 696 11.00 -11.82 13.22
C LEU A 696 12.02 -12.87 13.60
N ILE A 697 13.04 -13.05 12.75
CA ILE A 697 14.16 -13.93 12.99
C ILE A 697 15.44 -13.16 12.72
N ALA A 698 16.33 -13.12 13.70
CA ALA A 698 17.58 -12.39 13.59
C ALA A 698 18.73 -13.14 14.25
N GLU A 699 19.94 -12.81 13.86
CA GLU A 699 21.16 -13.39 14.37
C GLU A 699 22.01 -12.33 15.03
N VAL A 700 22.62 -12.67 16.16
CA VAL A 700 23.57 -11.80 16.85
C VAL A 700 24.94 -12.44 16.87
N GLY A 701 25.97 -11.65 16.61
CA GLY A 701 27.37 -12.08 16.67
C GLY A 701 28.32 -10.91 16.55
N ASP A 702 29.61 -11.17 16.71
CA ASP A 702 30.64 -10.15 16.46
C ASP A 702 30.63 -9.72 14.98
N LYS A 703 30.91 -8.44 14.70
CA LYS A 703 31.05 -7.87 13.34
C LYS A 703 31.89 -8.75 12.40
N VAL A 704 32.95 -9.39 12.91
CA VAL A 704 33.80 -10.30 12.11
C VAL A 704 33.02 -11.47 11.51
N PHE A 705 31.96 -11.91 12.18
CA PHE A 705 31.11 -12.99 11.70
C PHE A 705 30.17 -12.56 10.58
N PHE A 706 29.98 -11.26 10.35
CA PHE A 706 29.14 -10.66 9.30
C PHE A 706 29.98 -9.94 8.23
N GLU A 707 31.29 -10.18 8.18
CA GLU A 707 32.14 -9.72 7.08
C GLU A 707 31.88 -10.56 5.82
N GLU A 708 31.05 -10.05 4.93
CA GLU A 708 30.62 -10.76 3.72
C GLU A 708 31.25 -10.18 2.46
N GLY A 709 31.63 -11.06 1.52
CA GLY A 709 31.95 -10.68 0.15
C GLY A 709 33.39 -10.25 -0.18
N GLN A 710 33.68 -10.18 -1.48
CA GLN A 710 34.91 -9.55 -1.99
C GLN A 710 34.84 -8.02 -1.83
N ILE A 711 35.98 -7.33 -1.98
CA ILE A 711 36.03 -5.85 -1.97
C ILE A 711 35.00 -5.30 -2.98
N GLY A 712 33.96 -4.62 -2.49
CA GLY A 712 32.85 -4.05 -3.29
C GLY A 712 31.44 -4.57 -2.98
N GLN A 713 31.27 -5.46 -1.99
CA GLN A 713 29.96 -5.89 -1.43
C GLN A 713 29.76 -5.34 -0.01
N ASP A 714 28.51 -5.35 0.48
CA ASP A 714 28.10 -4.86 1.81
C ASP A 714 28.82 -5.61 2.93
N ARG A 715 29.58 -4.88 3.75
CA ARG A 715 30.38 -5.47 4.84
C ARG A 715 30.66 -4.49 5.96
N TYR A 716 30.89 -5.05 7.14
CA TYR A 716 31.59 -4.36 8.21
C TYR A 716 33.08 -4.28 7.85
N THR A 717 33.69 -3.10 7.88
CA THR A 717 35.12 -2.96 7.54
C THR A 717 36.01 -3.61 8.60
N ALA A 718 37.12 -4.23 8.18
CA ALA A 718 38.03 -5.10 8.96
C ALA A 718 38.80 -4.49 10.16
N LEU A 719 38.28 -3.43 10.79
CA LEU A 719 38.94 -2.72 11.90
C LEU A 719 38.14 -2.74 13.22
N ASN A 720 36.95 -3.35 13.28
CA ASN A 720 36.03 -3.10 14.40
C ASN A 720 35.51 -4.41 15.02
N SER A 721 35.58 -4.53 16.35
CA SER A 721 34.96 -5.61 17.15
C SER A 721 33.66 -5.13 17.79
N GLY A 722 32.76 -6.04 18.13
CA GLY A 722 31.50 -5.71 18.79
C GLY A 722 30.31 -6.48 18.23
N GLN A 723 29.32 -6.73 19.07
CA GLN A 723 28.12 -7.46 18.70
C GLN A 723 27.20 -6.61 17.81
N VAL A 724 26.78 -7.18 16.68
CA VAL A 724 25.78 -6.64 15.75
C VAL A 724 24.69 -7.69 15.50
N MET A 725 23.65 -7.27 14.80
CA MET A 725 22.49 -8.06 14.49
C MET A 725 22.13 -7.91 13.02
N GLN A 726 21.78 -9.02 12.38
CA GLN A 726 21.17 -9.06 11.05
C GLN A 726 20.07 -10.12 11.01
N GLY A 727 19.01 -9.87 10.25
CA GLY A 727 17.84 -10.75 10.20
C GLY A 727 16.78 -10.27 9.23
N GLU A 728 15.61 -10.88 9.35
CA GLU A 728 14.43 -10.59 8.54
C GLU A 728 13.19 -10.59 9.43
N HIS A 729 12.18 -9.85 8.98
CA HIS A 729 10.86 -9.79 9.59
C HIS A 729 9.82 -9.90 8.49
N PHE A 730 9.00 -10.95 8.54
CA PHE A 730 7.83 -11.10 7.68
C PHE A 730 6.57 -10.83 8.49
N TRP A 731 5.64 -10.10 7.89
CA TRP A 731 4.33 -9.91 8.48
C TRP A 731 3.24 -9.93 7.40
N SER A 732 2.05 -10.34 7.82
CA SER A 732 0.83 -10.25 7.03
C SER A 732 -0.32 -9.84 7.92
N TYR A 733 -1.13 -8.93 7.43
CA TYR A 733 -2.28 -8.35 8.10
C TYR A 733 -3.51 -8.55 7.24
N LYS A 734 -4.53 -9.15 7.83
CA LYS A 734 -5.85 -9.26 7.23
C LYS A 734 -6.73 -8.20 7.84
N ARG A 735 -7.24 -7.33 6.99
CA ARG A 735 -8.25 -6.34 7.38
C ARG A 735 -9.62 -6.95 7.54
N ARG A 736 -10.49 -6.18 8.18
CA ARG A 736 -11.92 -6.44 8.23
C ARG A 736 -12.54 -6.49 6.84
N SER A 737 -13.38 -7.50 6.58
CA SER A 737 -14.12 -7.64 5.33
C SER A 737 -15.47 -6.89 5.38
N GLY A 738 -16.00 -6.49 4.23
CA GLY A 738 -17.35 -5.90 4.13
C GLY A 738 -17.49 -4.50 4.71
N ARG A 739 -16.43 -3.69 4.63
CA ARG A 739 -16.38 -2.31 5.11
C ARG A 739 -17.38 -1.43 4.35
N THR A 740 -18.01 -0.51 5.06
CA THR A 740 -18.99 0.43 4.52
C THR A 740 -18.74 1.82 5.09
N THR A 741 -19.21 2.86 4.39
CA THR A 741 -19.08 4.23 4.88
C THR A 741 -19.75 4.44 6.25
N SER A 742 -20.80 3.66 6.54
CA SER A 742 -21.40 3.60 7.87
C SER A 742 -20.50 2.92 8.91
N SER A 743 -19.88 1.78 8.59
CA SER A 743 -19.14 0.99 9.57
C SER A 743 -17.71 1.48 9.82
N ASP A 744 -17.07 2.13 8.85
CA ASP A 744 -15.64 2.49 8.89
C ASP A 744 -15.34 3.95 8.49
N GLY A 745 -16.37 4.77 8.26
CA GLY A 745 -16.21 6.20 7.91
C GLY A 745 -16.10 6.47 6.40
N GLU A 746 -16.00 7.74 6.02
CA GLU A 746 -16.13 8.19 4.62
C GLU A 746 -15.11 7.56 3.64
N PHE A 747 -13.94 7.13 4.13
CA PHE A 747 -12.90 6.49 3.33
C PHE A 747 -12.98 4.95 3.30
N ALA A 748 -14.05 4.39 3.84
CA ALA A 748 -14.32 2.97 3.74
C ALA A 748 -14.65 2.60 2.29
N VAL A 749 -13.81 1.77 1.68
CA VAL A 749 -14.10 1.13 0.40
C VAL A 749 -14.66 -0.27 0.68
N THR A 750 -15.72 -0.64 -0.04
CA THR A 750 -16.23 -2.01 0.00
C THR A 750 -15.48 -2.81 -1.04
N ASP A 751 -14.58 -3.68 -0.60
CA ASP A 751 -13.74 -4.44 -1.51
C ASP A 751 -14.42 -5.72 -1.99
N SER A 752 -14.21 -6.06 -3.26
CA SER A 752 -14.71 -7.30 -3.88
C SER A 752 -13.91 -8.53 -3.43
N SER A 753 -12.69 -8.33 -2.91
CA SER A 753 -11.79 -9.34 -2.37
C SER A 753 -11.39 -9.07 -0.91
N PRO A 754 -11.08 -10.11 -0.12
CA PRO A 754 -10.49 -9.93 1.20
C PRO A 754 -9.17 -9.14 1.11
N GLN A 755 -9.08 -8.05 1.86
CA GLN A 755 -7.90 -7.19 1.90
C GLN A 755 -6.81 -7.81 2.76
N LEU A 756 -5.80 -8.37 2.09
CA LEU A 756 -4.57 -8.83 2.73
C LEU A 756 -3.44 -7.85 2.42
N THR A 757 -2.78 -7.41 3.47
CA THR A 757 -1.57 -6.62 3.41
C THR A 757 -0.41 -7.48 3.91
N PHE A 758 0.75 -7.38 3.29
CA PHE A 758 1.94 -8.10 3.74
C PHE A 758 3.17 -7.24 3.56
N GLY A 759 4.19 -7.53 4.36
CA GLY A 759 5.45 -6.85 4.27
C GLY A 759 6.60 -7.69 4.75
N ILE A 760 7.77 -7.26 4.32
CA ILE A 760 9.05 -7.80 4.70
C ILE A 760 9.95 -6.64 5.08
N SER A 761 10.61 -6.74 6.21
CA SER A 761 11.58 -5.75 6.67
C SER A 761 12.88 -6.47 6.98
N PRO A 762 14.02 -6.05 6.40
CA PRO A 762 15.31 -6.46 6.92
C PRO A 762 15.41 -6.00 8.39
N ILE A 763 16.17 -6.74 9.19
CA ILE A 763 16.36 -6.45 10.61
C ILE A 763 17.83 -6.25 10.87
N ALA A 764 18.18 -5.10 11.40
CA ALA A 764 19.51 -4.79 11.88
C ALA A 764 19.43 -4.09 13.23
N CYS A 765 20.58 -3.93 13.87
CA CYS A 765 20.69 -3.05 15.03
C CYS A 765 21.66 -1.92 14.74
N VAL A 766 21.35 -0.72 15.23
CA VAL A 766 22.14 0.48 14.96
C VAL A 766 23.46 0.40 15.73
N SER A 767 24.57 0.20 15.02
CA SER A 767 25.91 0.12 15.62
C SER A 767 26.71 1.40 15.40
N GLY A 768 27.77 1.58 16.17
CA GLY A 768 28.73 2.66 15.93
C GLY A 768 29.97 2.15 15.22
N LYS A 769 30.81 3.07 14.75
CA LYS A 769 32.01 2.71 13.99
C LYS A 769 32.89 1.70 14.74
N ASP A 770 33.27 2.01 15.97
CA ASP A 770 34.26 1.24 16.74
C ASP A 770 33.62 0.33 17.81
N ASN A 771 32.30 0.12 17.74
CA ASN A 771 31.52 -0.55 18.79
C ASN A 771 30.33 -1.33 18.25
N GLY A 772 29.81 -2.28 19.05
CA GLY A 772 28.57 -3.00 18.76
C GLY A 772 27.32 -2.15 18.98
N CYS A 773 26.15 -2.75 18.75
CA CYS A 773 24.83 -2.11 18.89
C CYS A 773 24.14 -2.35 20.25
N PHE A 774 24.76 -3.16 21.12
CA PHE A 774 24.23 -3.47 22.44
C PHE A 774 24.85 -2.58 23.52
N PHE A 775 24.04 -2.23 24.52
CA PHE A 775 24.45 -1.43 25.68
C PHE A 775 24.26 -2.20 26.99
N GLY A 776 25.12 -1.93 27.97
CA GLY A 776 25.18 -2.61 29.27
C GLY A 776 24.17 -2.08 30.30
N ASP A 777 24.13 -2.72 31.47
CA ASP A 777 23.21 -2.49 32.59
C ASP A 777 23.53 -1.24 33.46
N GLY A 778 24.17 -0.22 32.86
CA GLY A 778 24.46 1.04 33.54
C GLY A 778 25.55 0.97 34.63
N GLN A 779 26.31 -0.12 34.68
CA GLN A 779 27.46 -0.21 35.56
C GLN A 779 28.60 0.71 35.09
N SER A 780 29.37 1.26 36.03
CA SER A 780 30.60 2.01 35.72
C SER A 780 31.62 1.11 35.00
N PHE A 781 32.52 1.70 34.19
CA PHE A 781 33.56 0.96 33.45
C PHE A 781 34.48 0.09 34.35
N ASP A 782 34.43 0.28 35.67
CA ASP A 782 35.17 -0.45 36.70
C ASP A 782 34.33 -1.47 37.49
N SER A 783 33.06 -1.70 37.13
CA SER A 783 32.20 -2.62 37.86
C SER A 783 32.62 -4.08 37.72
N SER A 784 32.58 -4.79 38.85
CA SER A 784 32.95 -6.21 38.96
C SER A 784 31.78 -7.18 38.73
N THR A 785 30.55 -6.69 38.53
CA THR A 785 29.38 -7.53 38.24
C THR A 785 29.20 -7.66 36.73
N LEU A 786 29.34 -8.87 36.21
CA LEU A 786 29.19 -9.17 34.79
C LEU A 786 27.70 -9.37 34.47
N GLY A 787 27.01 -8.28 34.11
CA GLY A 787 25.62 -8.29 33.64
C GLY A 787 25.49 -8.78 32.20
N ALA A 788 24.25 -9.05 31.75
CA ALA A 788 23.92 -9.39 30.37
C ALA A 788 23.76 -8.12 29.48
N PRO A 789 23.88 -8.22 28.13
CA PRO A 789 23.44 -7.16 27.22
C PRO A 789 22.03 -6.68 27.58
N SER A 790 21.84 -5.37 27.77
CA SER A 790 20.62 -4.82 28.38
C SER A 790 19.68 -4.13 27.41
N THR A 791 20.18 -3.46 26.37
CA THR A 791 19.33 -2.75 25.40
C THR A 791 20.02 -2.65 24.04
N ALA A 792 19.21 -2.54 22.98
CA ALA A 792 19.64 -2.25 21.63
C ALA A 792 18.53 -1.50 20.88
N ILE A 793 18.89 -0.91 19.74
CA ILE A 793 17.95 -0.25 18.84
C ILE A 793 17.92 -1.02 17.55
N ILE A 794 16.74 -1.49 17.21
CA ILE A 794 16.47 -2.32 16.05
C ILE A 794 15.92 -1.42 14.96
N SER A 795 16.40 -1.63 13.75
CA SER A 795 16.16 -0.82 12.56
C SER A 795 16.06 -1.73 11.34
N THR A 796 15.68 -1.19 10.20
CA THR A 796 15.75 -1.94 8.93
C THR A 796 17.18 -2.12 8.44
N ASP A 797 18.10 -1.23 8.81
CA ASP A 797 19.51 -1.34 8.47
C ASP A 797 20.44 -0.73 9.54
N ASP A 798 21.70 -1.16 9.53
CA ASP A 798 22.78 -0.57 10.32
C ASP A 798 23.59 0.40 9.43
N PRO A 799 23.63 1.71 9.74
CA PRO A 799 24.38 2.68 8.92
C PRO A 799 25.86 2.35 8.79
N CYS A 800 26.43 1.54 9.70
CA CYS A 800 27.81 1.06 9.65
C CYS A 800 28.04 -0.19 8.77
N HIS A 801 27.00 -0.80 8.22
CA HIS A 801 27.09 -1.88 7.22
C HIS A 801 27.20 -1.26 5.82
N SER A 802 28.33 -1.42 5.13
CA SER A 802 28.71 -0.56 3.99
C SER A 802 29.31 -1.30 2.80
N LYS A 803 29.00 -0.86 1.56
CA LYS A 803 29.74 -1.30 0.34
C LYS A 803 31.15 -0.69 0.27
N PHE A 804 31.35 0.50 0.85
CA PHE A 804 32.57 1.29 0.74
C PHE A 804 33.18 1.62 2.11
N ILE A 805 34.49 1.85 2.15
CA ILE A 805 35.18 2.31 3.37
C ILE A 805 34.87 3.80 3.61
N SER A 806 33.62 4.10 3.97
CA SER A 806 33.14 5.43 4.35
C SER A 806 32.47 5.27 5.70
N GLY A 807 33.01 5.91 6.74
CA GLY A 807 32.54 5.71 8.11
C GLY A 807 31.03 5.92 8.23
N CYS A 808 30.31 4.85 8.55
CA CYS A 808 28.88 4.76 8.88
C CYS A 808 27.95 5.78 8.17
N LEU A 809 27.93 5.78 6.83
CA LEU A 809 27.18 6.74 6.00
C LEU A 809 26.58 6.06 4.75
N ASN A 810 25.93 4.92 4.90
CA ASN A 810 25.31 4.22 3.76
C ASN A 810 23.83 4.55 3.62
N ASP A 811 23.32 4.37 2.41
CA ASP A 811 21.89 4.30 2.15
C ASP A 811 21.33 3.08 2.87
N MET A 812 20.26 3.28 3.66
CA MET A 812 19.65 2.20 4.44
C MET A 812 18.81 1.28 3.55
N ASP A 813 18.91 -0.02 3.77
CA ASP A 813 17.92 -0.97 3.29
C ASP A 813 16.56 -0.70 3.97
N LEU A 814 15.51 -0.58 3.17
CA LEU A 814 14.15 -0.26 3.63
C LEU A 814 13.29 -1.53 3.65
N GLY A 815 12.36 -1.59 4.61
CA GLY A 815 11.29 -2.56 4.57
C GLY A 815 10.31 -2.25 3.44
N VAL A 816 9.66 -3.28 2.92
CA VAL A 816 8.72 -3.19 1.81
C VAL A 816 7.38 -3.77 2.23
N MET A 817 6.30 -3.11 1.82
CA MET A 817 4.92 -3.48 2.10
C MET A 817 4.09 -3.44 0.81
N HIS A 818 3.18 -4.40 0.67
CA HIS A 818 2.25 -4.53 -0.44
C HIS A 818 0.84 -4.80 0.09
N SER A 819 -0.17 -4.15 -0.49
CA SER A 819 -1.59 -4.41 -0.17
C SER A 819 -2.29 -5.01 -1.37
N MET A 820 -3.00 -6.12 -1.17
CA MET A 820 -3.95 -6.61 -2.16
C MET A 820 -5.08 -5.59 -2.34
N ALA A 821 -5.59 -5.48 -3.57
CA ALA A 821 -6.77 -4.72 -4.01
C ALA A 821 -6.75 -3.18 -3.98
N GLU A 822 -5.57 -2.54 -3.86
CA GLU A 822 -5.41 -1.11 -4.18
C GLU A 822 -4.66 -0.83 -5.50
N SER A 823 -4.00 -1.84 -6.09
CA SER A 823 -3.35 -1.65 -7.38
C SER A 823 -4.40 -1.62 -8.50
N THR A 824 -4.90 -0.43 -8.86
CA THR A 824 -5.69 -0.26 -10.10
C THR A 824 -4.82 -0.36 -11.35
N ASP A 825 -3.49 -0.38 -11.19
CA ASP A 825 -2.51 -0.59 -12.24
C ASP A 825 -2.00 -2.04 -12.20
N GLU A 826 -2.44 -2.86 -13.16
CA GLU A 826 -2.01 -4.25 -13.30
C GLU A 826 -0.53 -4.38 -13.70
N THR A 827 0.17 -3.26 -13.99
CA THR A 827 1.57 -3.21 -14.42
C THR A 827 2.50 -2.54 -13.41
N ASN A 828 1.99 -2.03 -12.29
CA ASN A 828 2.78 -1.34 -11.27
C ASN A 828 2.23 -1.59 -9.85
N PRO A 829 2.66 -2.69 -9.18
CA PRO A 829 2.24 -2.97 -7.82
C PRO A 829 2.64 -1.82 -6.88
N GLU A 830 1.68 -1.31 -6.11
CA GLU A 830 1.90 -0.22 -5.15
C GLU A 830 2.68 -0.68 -3.91
N TYR A 831 3.98 -0.90 -4.10
CA TYR A 831 4.88 -1.11 -2.98
C TYR A 831 5.08 0.19 -2.20
N LYS A 832 4.95 0.08 -0.88
CA LYS A 832 5.48 1.09 0.04
C LYS A 832 6.80 0.63 0.59
N VAL A 833 7.72 1.57 0.75
CA VAL A 833 8.97 1.35 1.43
C VAL A 833 9.01 2.21 2.68
N GLY A 834 9.64 1.69 3.73
CA GLY A 834 9.77 2.44 4.97
C GLY A 834 10.77 1.83 5.93
N THR A 835 11.23 2.65 6.86
CA THR A 835 12.09 2.20 7.96
C THR A 835 11.38 2.35 9.30
N PHE A 836 11.89 1.69 10.34
CA PHE A 836 11.43 1.84 11.70
C PHE A 836 12.62 1.90 12.63
N TYR A 837 12.39 2.39 13.84
CA TYR A 837 13.38 2.33 14.90
C TYR A 837 12.69 1.93 16.20
N GLN A 838 13.08 0.77 16.72
CA GLN A 838 12.44 0.17 17.88
C GLN A 838 13.49 -0.22 18.92
N GLY A 839 13.36 0.36 20.12
CA GLY A 839 14.18 -0.05 21.26
C GLY A 839 13.76 -1.42 21.78
N ILE A 840 14.72 -2.24 22.17
CA ILE A 840 14.49 -3.51 22.88
C ILE A 840 15.20 -3.48 24.23
N VAL A 841 14.56 -4.01 25.28
CA VAL A 841 15.11 -4.01 26.64
C VAL A 841 15.10 -5.41 27.22
N GLN A 842 16.25 -5.83 27.76
CA GLN A 842 16.46 -7.12 28.40
C GLN A 842 15.52 -7.27 29.59
N GLN A 843 14.76 -8.37 29.57
CA GLN A 843 13.89 -8.78 30.65
C GLN A 843 14.54 -9.90 31.46
N LYS A 844 14.16 -10.00 32.73
CA LYS A 844 14.54 -11.14 33.57
C LYS A 844 13.62 -12.32 33.26
N GLN A 845 14.17 -13.52 33.37
CA GLN A 845 13.45 -14.78 33.14
C GLN A 845 13.46 -15.62 34.41
N ARG A 846 12.50 -16.54 34.54
CA ARG A 846 12.47 -17.50 35.63
C ARG A 846 13.17 -18.79 35.23
N ASP A 847 14.10 -19.26 36.06
CA ASP A 847 14.73 -20.57 35.89
C ASP A 847 13.79 -21.71 36.32
N THR A 848 14.26 -22.96 36.20
CA THR A 848 13.49 -24.16 36.59
C THR A 848 13.17 -24.24 38.09
N ASN A 849 13.87 -23.47 38.91
CA ASN A 849 13.68 -23.34 40.35
C ASN A 849 12.87 -22.10 40.74
N ASN A 850 12.31 -21.39 39.74
CA ASN A 850 11.52 -20.16 39.91
C ASN A 850 12.33 -18.94 40.42
N ASN A 851 13.65 -18.92 40.23
CA ASN A 851 14.48 -17.74 40.51
C ASN A 851 14.54 -16.82 39.30
N LEU A 852 14.61 -15.51 39.53
CA LEU A 852 14.88 -14.54 38.46
C LEU A 852 16.35 -14.55 38.06
N VAL A 853 16.58 -14.73 36.77
CA VAL A 853 17.89 -14.78 36.13
C VAL A 853 17.90 -13.90 34.89
N ASP A 854 19.08 -13.35 34.55
CA ASP A 854 19.22 -12.49 33.36
C ASP A 854 19.23 -13.30 32.05
N ALA A 855 19.55 -14.60 32.10
CA ALA A 855 19.57 -15.50 30.96
C ALA A 855 19.43 -16.97 31.37
N ILE A 856 18.98 -17.80 30.43
CA ILE A 856 18.85 -19.26 30.60
C ILE A 856 19.88 -19.95 29.71
N ASN A 857 20.49 -21.05 30.18
CA ASN A 857 21.43 -21.78 29.34
C ASN A 857 20.69 -22.56 28.25
N LEU A 858 21.38 -22.85 27.16
CA LEU A 858 20.82 -23.73 26.14
C LEU A 858 20.97 -25.23 26.51
N LYS A 859 21.88 -25.60 27.41
CA LYS A 859 22.15 -27.00 27.83
C LYS A 859 22.42 -27.07 29.34
N GLY A 860 22.24 -28.25 29.96
CA GLY A 860 22.48 -28.48 31.39
C GLY A 860 21.22 -28.53 32.25
N THR A 861 21.33 -28.17 33.53
CA THR A 861 20.23 -28.25 34.52
C THR A 861 19.18 -27.14 34.37
N ASP A 862 19.58 -25.94 33.93
CA ASP A 862 18.70 -24.81 33.63
C ASP A 862 18.74 -24.53 32.13
N SER A 863 18.15 -25.45 31.37
CA SER A 863 18.34 -25.59 29.93
C SER A 863 17.04 -25.44 29.16
N TRP A 864 17.04 -24.62 28.11
CA TRP A 864 15.95 -24.59 27.12
C TRP A 864 15.66 -25.96 26.46
N ARG A 865 16.62 -26.89 26.52
CA ARG A 865 16.54 -28.23 25.92
C ARG A 865 16.12 -29.34 26.90
N SER A 866 15.91 -29.07 28.19
CA SER A 866 15.72 -30.12 29.20
C SER A 866 14.42 -30.93 29.10
N ALA A 867 13.42 -30.45 28.32
CA ALA A 867 12.08 -31.04 28.23
C ALA A 867 11.82 -31.84 26.92
N GLN A 868 12.84 -32.12 26.11
CA GLN A 868 12.64 -32.82 24.83
C GLN A 868 12.54 -34.35 25.02
N VAL A 869 11.36 -34.92 24.75
CA VAL A 869 11.11 -36.37 24.79
C VAL A 869 11.51 -37.04 23.48
N ALA A 870 11.07 -36.50 22.34
CA ALA A 870 11.45 -37.01 21.03
C ALA A 870 12.96 -36.89 20.80
N THR A 871 13.59 -37.94 20.29
CA THR A 871 15.04 -37.96 20.02
C THR A 871 15.41 -37.76 18.56
N SER A 872 14.46 -37.90 17.62
CA SER A 872 14.75 -37.69 16.21
C SER A 872 15.06 -36.22 15.90
N ASP A 873 16.09 -35.96 15.10
CA ASP A 873 16.40 -34.63 14.55
C ASP A 873 15.69 -34.39 13.20
N ILE A 874 14.90 -35.35 12.71
CA ILE A 874 14.10 -35.25 11.48
C ILE A 874 12.65 -35.64 11.79
N TRP A 875 11.73 -34.74 11.48
CA TRP A 875 10.29 -34.91 11.71
C TRP A 875 9.50 -34.90 10.40
N SER A 876 8.40 -35.65 10.37
CA SER A 876 7.41 -35.68 9.28
C SER A 876 6.17 -34.91 9.69
N GLY A 877 5.48 -34.31 8.72
CA GLY A 877 4.30 -33.53 8.99
C GLY A 877 3.58 -33.07 7.73
N MET A 878 2.69 -32.10 7.90
CA MET A 878 1.93 -31.50 6.79
C MET A 878 1.63 -30.02 7.06
N MET A 879 1.42 -29.26 5.99
CA MET A 879 0.98 -27.86 6.04
C MET A 879 -0.25 -27.62 5.16
N THR A 880 -1.06 -26.63 5.51
CA THR A 880 -2.20 -26.18 4.70
C THR A 880 -2.52 -24.69 4.89
N GLY A 881 -3.31 -24.12 3.98
CA GLY A 881 -3.89 -22.79 4.08
C GLY A 881 -4.77 -22.51 2.86
N LEU A 882 -5.49 -21.39 2.85
CA LEU A 882 -6.16 -20.92 1.63
C LEU A 882 -5.19 -20.00 0.87
N PHE A 883 -4.91 -20.38 -0.36
CA PHE A 883 -4.17 -19.55 -1.31
C PHE A 883 -5.16 -18.59 -1.97
N ILE A 884 -5.06 -17.32 -1.59
CA ILE A 884 -5.92 -16.24 -2.08
C ILE A 884 -5.16 -15.49 -3.16
N THR A 885 -5.75 -15.40 -4.35
CA THR A 885 -5.21 -14.62 -5.46
C THR A 885 -5.95 -13.30 -5.58
N ASP A 886 -5.22 -12.21 -5.77
CA ASP A 886 -5.76 -10.92 -6.16
C ASP A 886 -5.84 -10.88 -7.70
N THR A 887 -7.05 -10.97 -8.24
CA THR A 887 -7.31 -10.96 -9.69
C THR A 887 -8.36 -9.90 -9.99
N ASN A 888 -8.22 -9.25 -11.15
CA ASN A 888 -9.04 -8.10 -11.56
C ASN A 888 -10.56 -8.39 -11.57
N ASN A 889 -11.35 -7.31 -11.67
CA ASN A 889 -12.80 -7.25 -11.41
C ASN A 889 -13.68 -8.24 -12.21
N THR A 890 -13.17 -8.88 -13.25
CA THR A 890 -13.89 -9.90 -14.03
C THR A 890 -13.54 -11.33 -13.61
N LEU A 891 -12.42 -11.53 -12.93
CA LEU A 891 -11.93 -12.84 -12.52
C LEU A 891 -12.25 -13.19 -11.08
N ASN A 892 -12.47 -12.21 -10.17
CA ASN A 892 -12.79 -12.42 -8.75
C ASN A 892 -11.70 -13.24 -7.98
N PRO A 893 -11.41 -12.95 -6.70
CA PRO A 893 -10.41 -13.69 -5.91
C PRO A 893 -10.78 -15.16 -5.77
N HIS A 894 -10.00 -16.06 -6.37
CA HIS A 894 -10.26 -17.49 -6.37
C HIS A 894 -9.55 -18.18 -5.20
N PRO A 895 -10.26 -18.56 -4.11
CA PRO A 895 -9.64 -19.33 -3.04
C PRO A 895 -9.28 -20.73 -3.55
N GLN A 896 -8.03 -21.13 -3.34
CA GLN A 896 -7.54 -22.48 -3.61
C GLN A 896 -7.06 -23.14 -2.32
N TYR A 897 -7.28 -24.45 -2.20
CA TYR A 897 -6.66 -25.22 -1.15
C TYR A 897 -5.17 -25.37 -1.46
N LEU A 898 -4.32 -24.97 -0.53
CA LEU A 898 -2.90 -25.31 -0.52
C LEU A 898 -2.67 -26.40 0.51
N ARG A 899 -1.97 -27.46 0.11
CA ARG A 899 -1.43 -28.46 1.05
C ARG A 899 -0.09 -29.00 0.60
N ALA A 900 0.77 -29.34 1.55
CA ALA A 900 2.00 -30.06 1.27
C ALA A 900 2.36 -30.98 2.45
N ASN A 901 3.15 -32.01 2.18
CA ASN A 901 3.83 -32.78 3.22
C ASN A 901 5.07 -32.00 3.65
N THR A 902 5.42 -32.08 4.93
CA THR A 902 6.51 -31.32 5.52
C THR A 902 7.58 -32.26 6.08
N VAL A 903 8.86 -31.94 5.85
CA VAL A 903 10.00 -32.56 6.53
C VAL A 903 10.73 -31.47 7.30
N THR A 904 10.84 -31.64 8.61
CA THR A 904 11.54 -30.68 9.49
C THR A 904 12.86 -31.26 9.96
N THR A 905 13.96 -30.56 9.73
CA THR A 905 15.31 -30.95 10.17
C THR A 905 15.83 -29.97 11.20
N PHE A 906 16.31 -30.49 12.34
CA PHE A 906 16.84 -29.71 13.44
C PHE A 906 18.37 -29.74 13.50
N ASP A 907 18.98 -28.58 13.68
CA ASP A 907 20.41 -28.43 13.94
C ASP A 907 20.62 -27.88 15.35
N ASN A 908 20.81 -28.80 16.31
CA ASN A 908 21.12 -28.49 17.70
C ASN A 908 22.49 -27.81 17.90
N LYS A 909 23.37 -27.83 16.89
CA LYS A 909 24.73 -27.29 16.99
C LYS A 909 24.75 -25.81 16.59
N ASN A 910 24.04 -25.43 15.54
CA ASN A 910 23.96 -24.03 15.08
C ASN A 910 22.63 -23.34 15.45
N ASP A 911 21.74 -24.01 16.19
CA ASP A 911 20.44 -23.49 16.66
C ASP A 911 19.51 -23.11 15.50
N ARG A 912 19.49 -23.97 14.47
CA ARG A 912 18.72 -23.79 13.24
C ARG A 912 17.68 -24.87 13.02
N VAL A 913 16.70 -24.51 12.19
CA VAL A 913 15.71 -25.44 11.65
C VAL A 913 15.57 -25.22 10.15
N MET A 914 15.27 -26.29 9.45
CA MET A 914 14.89 -26.29 8.04
C MET A 914 13.56 -27.03 7.90
N VAL A 915 12.62 -26.44 7.17
CA VAL A 915 11.30 -27.02 6.93
C VAL A 915 11.07 -27.09 5.42
N GLU A 916 11.12 -28.31 4.89
CA GLU A 916 11.00 -28.58 3.47
C GLU A 916 9.62 -29.13 3.13
N GLN A 917 9.02 -28.58 2.09
CA GLN A 917 7.72 -29.01 1.61
C GLN A 917 7.88 -29.94 0.42
N THR A 918 7.29 -31.12 0.56
CA THR A 918 7.25 -32.17 -0.46
C THR A 918 5.79 -32.38 -0.87
N SER A 919 5.57 -32.78 -2.11
CA SER A 919 4.21 -33.06 -2.61
C SER A 919 3.24 -31.87 -2.45
N LEU A 920 3.68 -30.66 -2.79
CA LEU A 920 2.84 -29.47 -2.86
C LEU A 920 1.66 -29.70 -3.82
N ASN A 921 0.47 -29.37 -3.34
CA ASN A 921 -0.74 -29.28 -4.13
C ASN A 921 -1.42 -27.92 -3.90
N ILE A 922 -1.74 -27.23 -4.99
CA ILE A 922 -2.59 -26.04 -5.00
C ILE A 922 -3.72 -26.34 -5.96
N TYR A 923 -4.94 -26.39 -5.45
CA TYR A 923 -6.07 -26.85 -6.25
C TYR A 923 -7.40 -26.25 -5.80
N SER A 924 -8.30 -26.16 -6.77
CA SER A 924 -9.69 -25.79 -6.56
C SER A 924 -10.48 -26.94 -5.92
N ASN A 925 -11.66 -26.70 -5.33
CA ASN A 925 -12.49 -27.78 -4.79
C ASN A 925 -12.76 -28.88 -5.85
N GLN A 926 -12.53 -30.14 -5.49
CA GLN A 926 -12.42 -31.27 -6.44
C GLN A 926 -13.77 -31.88 -6.89
N SER A 927 -14.90 -31.40 -6.38
CA SER A 927 -16.21 -32.07 -6.58
C SER A 927 -16.92 -31.64 -7.87
N ASN A 928 -16.59 -32.32 -8.97
CA ASN A 928 -17.08 -32.09 -10.35
C ASN A 928 -18.55 -32.49 -10.62
N GLN A 929 -19.44 -32.46 -9.61
CA GLN A 929 -20.71 -33.22 -9.67
C GLN A 929 -21.96 -32.42 -10.06
N LEU A 930 -21.95 -31.07 -10.01
CA LEU A 930 -23.21 -30.31 -10.16
C LEU A 930 -23.18 -29.06 -11.07
N ASN A 931 -22.05 -28.68 -11.68
CA ASN A 931 -21.94 -27.42 -12.46
C ASN A 931 -22.54 -26.20 -11.75
N SER A 932 -22.72 -26.23 -10.42
CA SER A 932 -23.78 -25.41 -9.83
C SER A 932 -23.32 -23.98 -9.61
N ASN A 933 -22.02 -23.76 -9.33
CA ASN A 933 -21.46 -22.44 -9.07
C ASN A 933 -20.80 -21.88 -10.33
N ASP A 934 -21.55 -21.07 -11.09
CA ASP A 934 -21.10 -20.45 -12.34
C ASP A 934 -19.90 -19.51 -12.16
N TRP A 935 -19.64 -19.06 -10.92
CA TRP A 935 -18.50 -18.21 -10.56
C TRP A 935 -17.20 -19.02 -10.43
N TYR A 936 -17.28 -20.22 -9.84
CA TYR A 936 -16.13 -21.13 -9.69
C TYR A 936 -15.88 -21.96 -10.97
N HIS A 937 -16.90 -22.08 -11.81
CA HIS A 937 -16.92 -22.89 -13.01
C HIS A 937 -17.64 -22.12 -14.11
N SER A 938 -16.92 -21.45 -15.02
CA SER A 938 -17.51 -20.67 -16.11
C SER A 938 -18.53 -21.49 -16.90
N SER A 939 -19.82 -21.22 -16.70
CA SER A 939 -20.92 -21.87 -17.42
C SER A 939 -21.97 -20.88 -17.90
N GLY A 940 -21.49 -19.82 -18.55
CA GLY A 940 -22.27 -18.94 -19.42
C GLY A 940 -21.52 -18.70 -20.72
N SER A 941 -22.19 -18.22 -21.78
CA SER A 941 -21.63 -17.96 -23.12
C SER A 941 -20.53 -16.87 -23.18
N PHE A 942 -19.72 -16.74 -22.14
CA PHE A 942 -18.40 -16.14 -22.21
C PHE A 942 -17.46 -17.18 -22.83
N SER A 943 -16.92 -16.91 -24.03
CA SER A 943 -15.69 -17.56 -24.48
C SER A 943 -14.48 -16.95 -23.73
N GLY A 944 -14.61 -16.79 -22.41
CA GLY A 944 -13.54 -16.49 -21.48
C GLY A 944 -13.16 -17.82 -20.85
N LYS A 945 -11.92 -18.23 -21.07
CA LYS A 945 -11.23 -19.44 -20.59
C LYS A 945 -11.94 -20.10 -19.38
N ASP A 946 -12.18 -21.42 -19.43
CA ASP A 946 -12.07 -22.24 -18.20
C ASP A 946 -10.87 -21.68 -17.45
N ALA A 947 -11.05 -21.15 -16.23
CA ALA A 947 -9.96 -20.49 -15.54
C ALA A 947 -8.78 -21.47 -15.51
N ASN A 948 -7.77 -21.21 -16.35
CA ASN A 948 -6.58 -22.05 -16.54
C ASN A 948 -5.67 -21.92 -15.30
N LEU A 949 -6.27 -21.95 -14.10
CA LEU A 949 -5.57 -22.00 -12.84
C LEU A 949 -4.80 -23.32 -12.84
N VAL A 950 -3.48 -23.20 -12.80
CA VAL A 950 -2.60 -24.37 -12.79
C VAL A 950 -2.86 -25.14 -11.50
N ASN A 951 -3.57 -26.27 -11.60
CA ASN A 951 -3.59 -27.24 -10.52
C ASN A 951 -2.16 -27.77 -10.35
N ILE A 952 -1.51 -27.33 -9.28
CA ILE A 952 -0.22 -27.88 -8.89
C ILE A 952 -0.53 -29.18 -8.17
N ILE A 953 0.02 -30.28 -8.66
CA ILE A 953 -0.20 -31.59 -8.06
C ILE A 953 1.14 -32.27 -7.87
N ASN A 954 1.42 -32.64 -6.63
CA ASN A 954 2.57 -33.45 -6.23
C ASN A 954 3.92 -32.90 -6.71
N LYS A 955 4.17 -31.60 -6.47
CA LYS A 955 5.43 -30.93 -6.81
C LYS A 955 6.33 -30.74 -5.59
N THR A 956 7.62 -30.52 -5.81
CA THR A 956 8.49 -30.01 -4.72
C THR A 956 8.01 -28.60 -4.39
N GLY A 957 7.77 -28.34 -3.10
CA GLY A 957 7.20 -27.09 -2.62
C GLY A 957 8.27 -26.12 -2.13
N PHE A 958 7.89 -25.35 -1.12
CA PHE A 958 8.69 -24.36 -0.43
C PHE A 958 9.76 -24.97 0.47
N LYS A 959 10.79 -24.19 0.77
CA LYS A 959 11.75 -24.46 1.84
C LYS A 959 11.83 -23.23 2.72
N PHE A 960 11.78 -23.43 4.03
CA PHE A 960 11.95 -22.38 5.02
C PHE A 960 13.17 -22.68 5.88
N GLY A 961 14.03 -21.69 6.06
CA GLY A 961 15.25 -21.80 6.86
C GLY A 961 16.32 -22.71 6.24
N GLY A 962 17.52 -22.70 6.83
CA GLY A 962 18.59 -23.63 6.52
C GLY A 962 19.13 -24.31 7.78
N ALA A 963 19.40 -25.62 7.71
CA ALA A 963 19.96 -26.40 8.83
C ALA A 963 20.96 -27.45 8.31
N ASP A 964 22.20 -27.40 8.80
CA ASP A 964 23.23 -28.41 8.53
C ASP A 964 24.22 -28.50 9.69
N ALA A 965 24.00 -29.50 10.55
CA ALA A 965 24.82 -29.74 11.74
C ALA A 965 26.28 -30.16 11.40
N SER A 966 26.57 -30.56 10.16
CA SER A 966 27.93 -30.90 9.73
C SER A 966 28.80 -29.65 9.53
N ILE A 967 28.17 -28.50 9.25
CA ILE A 967 28.84 -27.21 9.09
C ILE A 967 29.00 -26.55 10.46
N THR A 968 30.06 -25.78 10.63
CA THR A 968 30.30 -24.98 11.84
C THR A 968 30.31 -23.51 11.44
N GLN A 969 29.50 -22.69 12.09
CA GLN A 969 29.57 -21.23 11.90
C GLN A 969 30.92 -20.65 12.36
N PRO A 970 31.36 -19.49 11.82
CA PRO A 970 30.70 -18.71 10.77
C PRO A 970 30.89 -19.31 9.36
N TYR A 971 29.79 -19.42 8.60
CA TYR A 971 29.77 -19.88 7.21
C TYR A 971 29.54 -18.67 6.30
N TYR A 972 30.36 -18.49 5.26
CA TYR A 972 30.37 -17.30 4.39
C TYR A 972 30.20 -17.67 2.92
N GLY A 973 29.47 -16.85 2.15
CA GLY A 973 29.41 -16.95 0.68
C GLY A 973 28.00 -16.95 0.09
N ALA A 974 27.89 -17.31 -1.19
CA ALA A 974 26.62 -17.34 -1.95
C ALA A 974 25.64 -18.45 -1.52
N ASP A 975 26.01 -19.27 -0.54
CA ASP A 975 25.25 -20.42 -0.04
C ASP A 975 24.76 -20.18 1.41
N GLN A 976 24.60 -18.91 1.83
CA GLN A 976 24.11 -18.57 3.17
C GLN A 976 22.78 -19.23 3.49
N TRP A 977 22.61 -19.59 4.77
CA TRP A 977 21.35 -20.16 5.23
C TRP A 977 20.26 -19.11 5.24
N ALA A 978 19.08 -19.47 4.73
CA ALA A 978 17.87 -18.70 5.00
C ALA A 978 17.67 -18.57 6.52
N PRO A 979 17.26 -17.38 7.03
CA PRO A 979 17.13 -17.15 8.46
C PRO A 979 16.19 -18.16 9.15
N SER A 980 16.69 -18.78 10.21
CA SER A 980 15.89 -19.63 11.09
C SER A 980 16.42 -19.62 12.52
N ALA A 981 15.53 -19.92 13.47
CA ALA A 981 15.85 -19.99 14.88
C ALA A 981 15.21 -21.22 15.51
N TYR A 982 16.01 -21.99 16.25
CA TYR A 982 15.56 -23.20 16.93
C TYR A 982 16.06 -23.23 18.37
N LEU A 983 15.16 -23.04 19.33
CA LEU A 983 15.46 -23.02 20.77
C LEU A 983 15.09 -24.34 21.45
N ASN A 984 14.02 -24.97 20.99
CA ASN A 984 13.68 -26.38 21.24
C ASN A 984 12.59 -26.83 20.24
N LYS A 985 12.17 -28.08 20.35
CA LYS A 985 11.17 -28.71 19.46
C LYS A 985 9.76 -28.10 19.56
N ASN A 986 9.52 -27.26 20.56
CA ASN A 986 8.28 -26.51 20.72
C ASN A 986 8.46 -25.03 20.37
N VAL A 987 9.68 -24.54 20.15
CA VAL A 987 9.99 -23.12 19.97
C VAL A 987 11.01 -22.97 18.86
N PHE A 988 10.48 -22.79 17.65
CA PHE A 988 11.26 -22.49 16.47
C PHE A 988 10.44 -21.79 15.40
N GLY A 989 11.15 -21.18 14.45
CA GLY A 989 10.57 -20.55 13.28
C GLY A 989 11.61 -20.42 12.18
N ALA A 990 11.14 -20.16 10.97
CA ALA A 990 11.99 -20.02 9.80
C ALA A 990 11.37 -19.09 8.75
N MET A 991 12.21 -18.33 8.08
CA MET A 991 11.86 -17.52 6.91
C MET A 991 11.89 -18.35 5.64
N LEU A 992 11.04 -18.02 4.67
CA LEU A 992 11.02 -18.63 3.35
C LEU A 992 12.40 -18.45 2.68
N GLU A 993 12.93 -19.48 2.03
CA GLU A 993 14.19 -19.39 1.29
C GLU A 993 13.97 -18.73 -0.08
N GLY A 994 14.94 -17.93 -0.52
CA GLY A 994 14.92 -17.30 -1.85
C GLY A 994 13.99 -16.08 -1.94
N GLN A 995 13.78 -15.37 -0.83
CA GLN A 995 13.05 -14.11 -0.83
C GLN A 995 13.72 -13.11 -1.76
N ASN A 996 12.97 -12.56 -2.70
CA ASN A 996 13.39 -11.40 -3.48
C ASN A 996 12.34 -10.30 -3.32
N VAL A 997 12.79 -9.06 -3.29
CA VAL A 997 11.92 -7.89 -3.23
C VAL A 997 12.43 -6.87 -4.23
N GLY A 998 11.56 -6.39 -5.12
CA GLY A 998 11.87 -5.34 -6.08
C GLY A 998 12.58 -5.79 -7.36
N LYS A 999 12.41 -7.05 -7.82
CA LYS A 999 12.93 -7.50 -9.13
C LYS A 999 11.85 -8.17 -9.98
N THR A 1000 11.44 -7.50 -11.05
CA THR A 1000 10.45 -7.98 -12.00
C THR A 1000 11.08 -8.96 -13.02
N ASP A 1001 10.36 -10.03 -13.38
CA ASP A 1001 10.08 -10.42 -14.78
C ASP A 1001 9.73 -11.91 -15.00
N LYS A 1002 9.50 -12.74 -13.98
CA LYS A 1002 9.04 -14.13 -14.23
C LYS A 1002 8.07 -14.64 -13.16
N GLY A 1003 6.98 -15.29 -13.56
CA GLY A 1003 6.02 -15.91 -12.66
C GLY A 1003 6.57 -17.11 -11.86
N PHE A 1004 6.03 -17.29 -10.65
CA PHE A 1004 6.41 -18.28 -9.63
C PHE A 1004 6.26 -19.74 -10.08
N LEU A 1005 5.26 -19.99 -10.91
CA LEU A 1005 5.04 -21.27 -11.54
C LEU A 1005 5.78 -21.21 -12.87
N ASN A 1006 6.75 -22.07 -13.15
CA ASN A 1006 7.28 -22.24 -14.50
C ASN A 1006 7.05 -23.69 -14.91
N ASN A 1007 6.21 -23.91 -15.93
CA ASN A 1007 5.93 -25.25 -16.47
C ASN A 1007 5.45 -26.27 -15.41
N GLY A 1008 4.71 -25.79 -14.40
CA GLY A 1008 4.19 -26.58 -13.29
C GLY A 1008 5.23 -26.99 -12.23
N ASN A 1009 6.42 -26.39 -12.19
CA ASN A 1009 7.32 -26.48 -11.04
C ASN A 1009 7.38 -25.11 -10.35
N VAL A 1010 7.47 -25.11 -9.02
CA VAL A 1010 7.86 -23.94 -8.23
C VAL A 1010 9.34 -23.69 -8.53
N SER A 1011 9.68 -22.64 -9.28
CA SER A 1011 11.09 -22.25 -9.44
C SER A 1011 11.42 -21.11 -8.47
N SER A 1012 12.48 -21.29 -7.69
CA SER A 1012 13.10 -20.24 -6.89
C SER A 1012 13.93 -19.28 -7.76
N ASP A 1013 13.55 -19.08 -9.02
CA ASP A 1013 14.32 -18.23 -9.93
C ASP A 1013 14.20 -16.76 -9.47
N ASN A 1014 15.30 -16.03 -9.58
CA ASN A 1014 15.63 -14.74 -8.96
C ASN A 1014 14.75 -13.52 -9.35
N ASN A 1015 13.57 -13.74 -9.94
CA ASN A 1015 12.73 -12.74 -10.61
C ASN A 1015 11.23 -12.77 -10.18
N THR A 1016 10.90 -13.43 -9.06
CA THR A 1016 9.60 -13.30 -8.39
C THR A 1016 9.79 -12.63 -7.04
N ASP A 1017 8.97 -11.63 -6.71
CA ASP A 1017 8.98 -11.10 -5.35
C ASP A 1017 8.12 -12.00 -4.46
N ASN A 1018 8.74 -12.65 -3.46
CA ASN A 1018 8.08 -13.55 -2.54
C ASN A 1018 8.67 -13.43 -1.13
N ALA A 1019 7.82 -13.56 -0.13
CA ALA A 1019 8.21 -13.55 1.27
C ALA A 1019 7.30 -14.46 2.08
N GLY A 1020 7.78 -14.96 3.21
CA GLY A 1020 6.97 -15.79 4.08
C GLY A 1020 7.73 -16.24 5.30
N ALA A 1021 6.98 -16.69 6.30
CA ALA A 1021 7.52 -17.27 7.51
C ALA A 1021 6.61 -18.35 8.04
N LEU A 1022 7.20 -19.28 8.78
CA LEU A 1022 6.46 -20.18 9.66
C LEU A 1022 6.99 -20.10 11.08
N VAL A 1023 6.13 -20.43 12.02
CA VAL A 1023 6.50 -20.47 13.43
C VAL A 1023 5.67 -21.50 14.19
N THR A 1024 6.24 -22.10 15.23
CA THR A 1024 5.52 -22.97 16.15
C THR A 1024 4.56 -22.18 17.04
N TRP A 1025 3.38 -22.72 17.30
CA TRP A 1025 2.35 -22.13 18.18
C TRP A 1025 2.89 -21.81 19.57
N ASN A 1026 3.75 -22.70 20.08
CA ASN A 1026 4.37 -22.55 21.39
C ASN A 1026 5.48 -21.48 21.42
N THR A 1027 5.84 -20.82 20.31
CA THR A 1027 6.76 -19.66 20.35
C THR A 1027 6.10 -18.44 21.01
N ILE A 1028 4.79 -18.30 20.90
CA ILE A 1028 4.03 -17.22 21.56
C ILE A 1028 4.00 -17.48 23.07
N ASP A 1029 4.36 -16.47 23.87
CA ASP A 1029 4.41 -16.61 25.32
C ASP A 1029 3.03 -16.43 25.97
N GLU A 1030 2.25 -15.45 25.50
CA GLU A 1030 0.84 -15.26 25.86
C GLU A 1030 -0.01 -15.34 24.59
N LYS A 1031 -0.71 -16.46 24.39
CA LYS A 1031 -1.42 -16.77 23.15
C LYS A 1031 -2.75 -16.04 23.06
N ASP A 1032 -2.98 -15.37 21.94
CA ASP A 1032 -4.31 -14.86 21.58
C ASP A 1032 -5.18 -16.00 21.05
N ARG A 1033 -6.38 -16.12 21.60
CA ARG A 1033 -7.37 -17.15 21.26
C ARG A 1033 -8.73 -16.57 20.95
N ASP A 1034 -8.81 -15.29 20.58
CA ASP A 1034 -10.08 -14.63 20.34
C ASP A 1034 -10.84 -15.19 19.15
N PHE A 1035 -10.14 -15.81 18.20
CA PHE A 1035 -10.74 -16.56 17.09
C PHE A 1035 -11.47 -17.85 17.51
N MET A 1036 -11.24 -18.37 18.73
CA MET A 1036 -11.80 -19.64 19.19
C MET A 1036 -13.27 -19.49 19.62
N SER A 1037 -14.11 -20.41 19.15
CA SER A 1037 -15.53 -20.51 19.53
C SER A 1037 -15.76 -20.98 20.98
N ASP A 1038 -14.78 -21.65 21.61
CA ASP A 1038 -14.95 -22.25 22.94
C ASP A 1038 -13.67 -22.24 23.80
N ASN A 1039 -13.81 -22.59 25.08
CA ASN A 1039 -12.73 -22.65 26.06
C ASN A 1039 -11.92 -23.95 26.01
N SER A 1040 -11.83 -24.60 24.84
CA SER A 1040 -11.11 -25.87 24.72
C SER A 1040 -9.66 -25.77 25.19
N VAL A 1041 -9.18 -26.84 25.81
CA VAL A 1041 -7.81 -26.90 26.36
C VAL A 1041 -6.87 -27.37 25.25
N GLU A 1042 -5.72 -26.72 25.12
CA GLU A 1042 -4.68 -27.13 24.19
C GLU A 1042 -4.10 -28.49 24.64
N PRO A 1043 -3.86 -29.43 23.71
CA PRO A 1043 -3.26 -30.71 24.08
C PRO A 1043 -1.80 -30.53 24.51
N GLU A 1044 -1.36 -31.30 25.49
CA GLU A 1044 0.06 -31.49 25.76
C GLU A 1044 0.63 -32.43 24.69
N LEU A 1045 1.66 -31.95 23.98
CA LEU A 1045 2.30 -32.68 22.87
C LEU A 1045 3.76 -32.97 23.24
N GLU A 1046 4.14 -34.23 23.17
CA GLU A 1046 5.49 -34.73 23.47
C GLU A 1046 6.25 -35.16 22.20
N TYR A 1047 5.51 -35.65 21.19
CA TYR A 1047 6.09 -36.26 19.99
C TYR A 1047 5.90 -35.41 18.73
N MET A 1048 4.96 -34.47 18.75
CA MET A 1048 4.72 -33.54 17.65
C MET A 1048 4.64 -32.08 18.12
N THR A 1049 4.65 -31.17 17.15
CA THR A 1049 4.35 -29.75 17.32
C THR A 1049 3.45 -29.28 16.20
N TRP A 1050 2.92 -28.07 16.34
CA TRP A 1050 2.14 -27.41 15.33
C TRP A 1050 2.37 -25.91 15.37
N GLY A 1051 1.87 -25.21 14.36
CA GLY A 1051 1.99 -23.78 14.31
C GLY A 1051 1.29 -23.16 13.11
N VAL A 1052 1.66 -21.90 12.87
CA VAL A 1052 1.06 -21.04 11.87
C VAL A 1052 2.14 -20.56 10.90
N TRP A 1053 1.74 -20.32 9.66
CA TRP A 1053 2.60 -19.83 8.61
C TRP A 1053 1.85 -18.86 7.70
N GLY A 1054 2.61 -18.05 6.99
CA GLY A 1054 2.10 -17.16 5.96
C GLY A 1054 3.12 -16.99 4.86
N MET A 1055 2.63 -16.66 3.68
CA MET A 1055 3.47 -16.29 2.56
C MET A 1055 2.72 -15.31 1.67
N ALA A 1056 3.47 -14.53 0.91
CA ALA A 1056 2.95 -13.70 -0.13
C ALA A 1056 3.90 -13.68 -1.33
N MET A 1057 3.33 -13.39 -2.49
CA MET A 1057 4.05 -13.25 -3.75
C MET A 1057 3.38 -12.23 -4.64
N SER A 1058 4.16 -11.55 -5.48
CA SER A 1058 3.67 -10.51 -6.39
C SER A 1058 3.06 -11.08 -7.68
N ASP A 1059 3.47 -12.27 -8.12
CA ASP A 1059 2.97 -12.90 -9.33
C ASP A 1059 2.95 -14.44 -9.25
N SER A 1060 1.75 -15.00 -9.37
CA SER A 1060 1.46 -16.40 -9.07
C SER A 1060 1.10 -17.27 -10.28
N GLN A 1061 0.72 -16.72 -11.45
CA GLN A 1061 0.31 -17.53 -12.60
C GLN A 1061 1.12 -17.25 -13.87
N LEU A 1062 1.33 -18.30 -14.65
CA LEU A 1062 1.90 -18.21 -15.99
C LEU A 1062 0.89 -17.68 -16.99
N ASP A 1063 1.38 -16.88 -17.94
CA ASP A 1063 0.69 -16.58 -19.19
C ASP A 1063 -0.59 -15.74 -19.06
N VAL A 1064 -0.76 -15.04 -17.94
CA VAL A 1064 -1.75 -13.96 -17.80
C VAL A 1064 -1.00 -12.64 -17.69
N PRO A 1065 -1.29 -11.63 -18.55
CA PRO A 1065 -0.74 -10.30 -18.38
C PRO A 1065 -1.18 -9.69 -17.03
N GLY A 1066 -0.24 -9.07 -16.31
CA GLY A 1066 -0.49 -8.33 -15.07
C GLY A 1066 0.06 -9.00 -13.80
N TYR A 1067 0.31 -8.22 -12.75
CA TYR A 1067 0.72 -8.72 -11.43
C TYR A 1067 -0.45 -9.40 -10.71
N GLN A 1068 -0.29 -10.67 -10.37
CA GLN A 1068 -1.32 -11.46 -9.69
C GLN A 1068 -0.87 -11.83 -8.29
N ALA A 1069 -0.90 -10.82 -7.41
CA ALA A 1069 -0.48 -10.99 -6.04
C ALA A 1069 -1.25 -12.15 -5.41
N SER A 1070 -0.56 -12.99 -4.66
CA SER A 1070 -1.19 -14.11 -3.98
C SER A 1070 -0.60 -14.33 -2.61
N ALA A 1071 -1.42 -14.77 -1.67
CA ALA A 1071 -1.00 -14.91 -0.30
C ALA A 1071 -1.71 -16.07 0.40
N VAL A 1072 -1.05 -16.57 1.43
CA VAL A 1072 -1.64 -17.35 2.51
C VAL A 1072 -1.45 -16.54 3.78
N HIS A 1073 -2.54 -16.24 4.47
CA HIS A 1073 -2.53 -15.59 5.77
C HIS A 1073 -3.08 -16.56 6.81
N MET A 1074 -2.38 -16.74 7.93
CA MET A 1074 -2.79 -17.66 9.02
C MET A 1074 -3.00 -19.12 8.58
N GLY A 1075 -2.19 -19.62 7.64
CA GLY A 1075 -2.18 -21.05 7.31
C GLY A 1075 -1.61 -21.86 8.47
N THR A 1076 -1.98 -23.13 8.59
CA THR A 1076 -1.61 -23.99 9.72
C THR A 1076 -0.75 -25.18 9.29
N TRP A 1077 0.15 -25.64 10.16
CA TRP A 1077 1.00 -26.81 9.90
C TRP A 1077 1.28 -27.62 11.17
N PHE A 1078 1.71 -28.87 11.01
CA PHE A 1078 2.19 -29.71 12.10
C PHE A 1078 3.34 -30.60 11.63
N ALA A 1079 4.18 -31.05 12.57
CA ALA A 1079 5.19 -32.09 12.33
C ALA A 1079 5.62 -32.76 13.64
N GLY A 1080 6.08 -34.01 13.56
CA GLY A 1080 6.53 -34.78 14.71
C GLY A 1080 7.37 -36.01 14.36
N ASP A 1081 7.74 -36.75 15.41
CA ASP A 1081 8.43 -38.03 15.36
C ASP A 1081 7.40 -39.16 15.15
N LEU A 1082 7.36 -39.73 13.94
CA LEU A 1082 6.31 -40.67 13.53
C LEU A 1082 6.23 -41.89 14.47
N LEU A 1083 5.01 -42.40 14.68
CA LEU A 1083 4.79 -43.63 15.43
C LEU A 1083 5.54 -44.80 14.78
N ASP A 1084 6.51 -45.33 15.50
CA ASP A 1084 7.35 -46.43 15.04
C ASP A 1084 6.60 -47.76 14.99
N VAL A 1085 7.00 -48.62 14.04
CA VAL A 1085 6.45 -49.98 13.88
C VAL A 1085 6.69 -50.84 15.14
N SER A 1086 7.74 -50.57 15.92
CA SER A 1086 8.00 -51.27 17.19
C SER A 1086 6.97 -50.97 18.27
N ASP A 1087 6.33 -49.81 18.19
CA ASP A 1087 5.42 -49.28 19.21
C ASP A 1087 3.96 -49.32 18.74
N TRP A 1088 3.69 -50.09 17.68
CA TRP A 1088 2.38 -50.16 17.04
C TRP A 1088 1.31 -50.81 17.94
N PRO A 1089 0.19 -50.12 18.24
CA PRO A 1089 -0.89 -50.71 19.03
C PRO A 1089 -1.66 -51.82 18.29
N VAL A 1090 -2.23 -52.77 19.06
CA VAL A 1090 -3.13 -53.81 18.57
C VAL A 1090 -4.30 -54.01 19.53
N SER A 1091 -5.51 -54.21 19.02
CA SER A 1091 -6.74 -54.40 19.82
C SER A 1091 -6.94 -53.30 20.89
N ARG A 1092 -6.78 -52.04 20.50
CA ARG A 1092 -6.78 -50.87 21.39
C ARG A 1092 -7.68 -49.78 20.82
N THR A 1093 -8.32 -49.01 21.69
CA THR A 1093 -8.96 -47.75 21.32
C THR A 1093 -8.26 -46.62 22.05
N ALA A 1094 -7.81 -45.60 21.30
CA ALA A 1094 -7.32 -44.34 21.85
C ALA A 1094 -8.41 -43.28 21.68
N THR A 1095 -8.72 -42.53 22.74
CA THR A 1095 -9.66 -41.40 22.70
C THR A 1095 -8.84 -40.13 22.81
N LEU A 1096 -8.98 -39.23 21.85
CA LEU A 1096 -8.14 -38.05 21.74
C LEU A 1096 -8.96 -36.77 21.98
N ALA A 1097 -8.31 -35.76 22.54
CA ALA A 1097 -8.84 -34.42 22.67
C ALA A 1097 -7.79 -33.38 22.22
N GLY A 1098 -8.25 -32.26 21.71
CA GLY A 1098 -7.39 -31.15 21.37
C GLY A 1098 -8.14 -30.01 20.71
N ILE A 1099 -7.51 -29.37 19.74
CA ILE A 1099 -8.03 -28.16 19.09
C ILE A 1099 -7.87 -28.24 17.58
N ALA A 1100 -8.70 -27.49 16.88
CA ALA A 1100 -8.57 -27.24 15.46
C ALA A 1100 -8.62 -25.74 15.16
N MET A 1101 -7.84 -25.33 14.15
CA MET A 1101 -7.79 -23.96 13.63
C MET A 1101 -7.94 -24.02 12.12
N PHE A 1102 -8.79 -23.17 11.56
CA PHE A 1102 -9.13 -23.08 10.15
C PHE A 1102 -8.94 -21.66 9.64
N ASP A 1103 -8.33 -21.56 8.46
CA ASP A 1103 -8.51 -20.42 7.56
C ASP A 1103 -9.79 -20.66 6.76
N VAL A 1104 -10.69 -19.68 6.81
CA VAL A 1104 -12.04 -19.78 6.27
C VAL A 1104 -12.24 -18.70 5.22
N PHE A 1105 -12.75 -19.10 4.07
CA PHE A 1105 -13.23 -18.20 3.03
C PHE A 1105 -14.70 -18.46 2.76
N ALA A 1106 -15.49 -17.41 2.63
CA ALA A 1106 -16.89 -17.52 2.22
C ALA A 1106 -17.26 -16.48 1.17
N ARG A 1107 -18.18 -16.86 0.28
CA ARG A 1107 -19.01 -15.92 -0.46
C ARG A 1107 -20.45 -16.08 -0.03
N ILE A 1108 -21.03 -14.97 0.42
CA ILE A 1108 -22.38 -14.91 1.01
C ILE A 1108 -23.17 -13.83 0.27
N GLU A 1109 -24.42 -14.13 -0.08
CA GLU A 1109 -25.33 -13.17 -0.72
C GLU A 1109 -26.07 -12.35 0.34
N ASP A 1110 -25.63 -11.11 0.54
CA ASP A 1110 -26.23 -10.15 1.45
C ASP A 1110 -27.09 -9.13 0.68
N SER A 1111 -28.41 -9.17 0.89
CA SER A 1111 -29.35 -8.24 0.25
C SER A 1111 -29.27 -8.18 -1.28
N GLY A 1112 -28.96 -9.31 -1.93
CA GLY A 1112 -28.81 -9.41 -3.39
C GLY A 1112 -27.42 -9.06 -3.91
N VAL A 1113 -26.45 -8.83 -3.02
CA VAL A 1113 -25.04 -8.58 -3.35
C VAL A 1113 -24.18 -9.70 -2.77
N THR A 1114 -23.43 -10.40 -3.62
CA THR A 1114 -22.49 -11.44 -3.20
C THR A 1114 -21.16 -10.83 -2.78
N ASN A 1115 -20.79 -10.99 -1.51
CA ASN A 1115 -19.55 -10.47 -0.95
C ASN A 1115 -18.58 -11.61 -0.60
N SER A 1116 -17.27 -11.34 -0.67
CA SER A 1116 -16.22 -12.26 -0.23
C SER A 1116 -15.76 -11.93 1.18
N TYR A 1117 -15.60 -12.95 2.01
CA TYR A 1117 -15.15 -12.86 3.38
C TYR A 1117 -14.01 -13.85 3.62
N GLN A 1118 -13.03 -13.46 4.43
CA GLN A 1118 -12.01 -14.36 4.96
C GLN A 1118 -11.94 -14.17 6.48
N TRP A 1119 -11.68 -15.22 7.26
CA TRP A 1119 -11.40 -15.12 8.70
C TRP A 1119 -10.75 -16.41 9.21
N THR A 1120 -10.17 -16.35 10.40
CA THR A 1120 -9.74 -17.51 11.16
C THR A 1120 -10.85 -17.99 12.08
N GLU A 1121 -11.07 -19.30 12.12
CA GLU A 1121 -12.00 -19.93 13.04
C GLU A 1121 -11.36 -21.10 13.78
N GLY A 1122 -11.73 -21.29 15.04
CA GLY A 1122 -11.18 -22.37 15.85
C GLY A 1122 -12.17 -22.93 16.87
N ALA A 1123 -11.91 -24.17 17.29
CA ALA A 1123 -12.80 -24.92 18.17
C ALA A 1123 -12.11 -26.12 18.81
N GLY A 1124 -12.78 -26.72 19.81
CA GLY A 1124 -12.41 -28.03 20.33
C GLY A 1124 -12.51 -29.15 19.30
N ALA A 1125 -11.48 -29.98 19.24
CA ALA A 1125 -11.42 -31.20 18.45
C ALA A 1125 -11.46 -32.44 19.35
N SER A 1126 -12.15 -33.47 18.91
CA SER A 1126 -12.22 -34.78 19.57
C SER A 1126 -11.93 -35.87 18.56
N GLY A 1127 -11.24 -36.93 18.98
CA GLY A 1127 -10.84 -38.02 18.09
C GLY A 1127 -11.01 -39.39 18.72
N SER A 1128 -11.14 -40.41 17.89
CA SER A 1128 -11.12 -41.81 18.30
C SER A 1128 -10.36 -42.63 17.28
N ILE A 1129 -9.38 -43.41 17.74
CA ILE A 1129 -8.63 -44.35 16.91
C ILE A 1129 -8.89 -45.76 17.42
N ILE A 1130 -9.37 -46.65 16.55
CA ILE A 1130 -9.69 -48.05 16.88
C ILE A 1130 -8.73 -48.97 16.14
N PHE A 1131 -7.76 -49.54 16.85
CA PHE A 1131 -6.84 -50.56 16.36
C PHE A 1131 -7.45 -51.96 16.49
N ASP A 1132 -7.54 -52.69 15.38
CA ASP A 1132 -8.07 -54.05 15.34
C ASP A 1132 -7.04 -55.11 15.81
N GLY A 1133 -7.43 -56.39 15.75
CA GLY A 1133 -6.57 -57.53 16.13
C GLY A 1133 -5.32 -57.72 15.27
N THR A 1134 -5.24 -57.03 14.13
CA THR A 1134 -4.10 -57.03 13.20
C THR A 1134 -3.28 -55.74 13.25
N GLY A 1135 -3.75 -54.72 13.97
CA GLY A 1135 -3.13 -53.40 14.06
C GLY A 1135 -3.55 -52.43 12.95
N ASN A 1136 -4.48 -52.83 12.07
CA ASN A 1136 -5.14 -51.85 11.20
C ASN A 1136 -6.00 -50.94 12.07
N TYR A 1137 -6.23 -49.71 11.63
CA TYR A 1137 -6.95 -48.74 12.43
C TYR A 1137 -7.94 -47.91 11.62
N ASP A 1138 -9.06 -47.60 12.28
CA ASP A 1138 -10.02 -46.59 11.86
C ASP A 1138 -9.87 -45.37 12.75
N ILE A 1139 -9.90 -44.18 12.16
CA ILE A 1139 -9.80 -42.90 12.86
C ILE A 1139 -10.98 -42.00 12.51
N ASP A 1140 -11.62 -41.45 13.54
CA ASP A 1140 -12.62 -40.39 13.43
C ASP A 1140 -12.10 -39.14 14.15
N ILE A 1141 -12.20 -37.98 13.50
CA ILE A 1141 -11.93 -36.66 14.10
C ILE A 1141 -13.17 -35.80 13.94
N SER A 1142 -13.65 -35.19 15.03
CA SER A 1142 -14.80 -34.31 15.06
C SER A 1142 -14.46 -32.96 15.66
N VAL A 1143 -14.80 -31.88 14.97
CA VAL A 1143 -14.71 -30.51 15.46
C VAL A 1143 -16.11 -29.99 15.69
N ALA A 1144 -16.38 -29.45 16.89
CA ALA A 1144 -17.69 -28.95 17.28
C ALA A 1144 -17.71 -27.41 17.36
N ASN A 1145 -18.89 -26.79 17.45
CA ASN A 1145 -19.06 -25.35 17.68
C ASN A 1145 -18.53 -24.40 16.59
N LEU A 1146 -18.25 -24.89 15.38
CA LEU A 1146 -17.87 -24.03 14.26
C LEU A 1146 -19.05 -23.13 13.86
N GLY A 1147 -18.77 -21.87 13.54
CA GLY A 1147 -19.74 -20.83 13.21
C GLY A 1147 -20.81 -20.56 14.27
N VAL A 1148 -20.56 -20.96 15.54
CA VAL A 1148 -21.47 -20.64 16.65
C VAL A 1148 -21.22 -19.21 17.09
N GLU A 1149 -22.06 -18.30 16.60
CA GLU A 1149 -22.18 -16.96 17.14
C GLU A 1149 -23.33 -16.93 18.15
N ASN A 1150 -23.06 -16.56 19.40
CA ASN A 1150 -24.13 -16.07 20.26
C ASN A 1150 -24.21 -14.57 19.99
N CYS A 1151 -25.17 -14.06 19.21
CA CYS A 1151 -25.34 -12.61 19.03
C CYS A 1151 -26.82 -12.22 19.26
N PRO A 1152 -27.10 -11.02 19.80
CA PRO A 1152 -28.46 -10.60 20.12
C PRO A 1152 -29.35 -10.28 18.89
N SER A 1153 -28.81 -10.25 17.68
CA SER A 1153 -29.54 -9.89 16.45
C SER A 1153 -30.16 -11.12 15.74
N SER A 1154 -31.01 -10.90 14.73
CA SER A 1154 -31.60 -11.98 13.92
C SER A 1154 -30.70 -12.43 12.75
N TYR A 1155 -29.46 -11.93 12.68
CA TYR A 1155 -28.52 -12.10 11.56
C TYR A 1155 -27.25 -12.85 12.02
N CYS A 1156 -27.41 -13.93 12.78
CA CYS A 1156 -26.32 -14.64 13.45
C CYS A 1156 -25.95 -15.95 12.75
N GLY A 1157 -24.77 -15.96 12.12
CA GLY A 1157 -24.22 -17.12 11.45
C GLY A 1157 -23.10 -16.72 10.51
N SER A 1158 -21.85 -16.95 10.92
CA SER A 1158 -20.65 -16.75 10.11
C SER A 1158 -20.48 -17.82 9.02
N GLY A 1159 -21.29 -18.88 9.06
CA GLY A 1159 -21.30 -19.94 8.07
C GLY A 1159 -22.70 -20.32 7.62
N PHE A 1160 -22.84 -21.60 7.25
CA PHE A 1160 -24.09 -22.16 6.75
C PHE A 1160 -24.46 -23.43 7.51
N GLN A 1161 -25.76 -23.62 7.74
CA GLN A 1161 -26.27 -24.83 8.36
C GLN A 1161 -25.99 -26.07 7.50
N PRO A 1162 -25.62 -27.23 8.08
CA PRO A 1162 -25.29 -28.43 7.30
C PRO A 1162 -26.39 -28.84 6.31
N GLY A 1163 -26.02 -28.96 5.04
CA GLY A 1163 -26.93 -29.43 3.98
C GLY A 1163 -27.91 -28.38 3.44
N THR A 1164 -27.78 -27.12 3.84
CA THR A 1164 -28.56 -25.98 3.32
C THR A 1164 -27.68 -24.74 3.21
N MET A 1165 -27.91 -23.82 2.27
CA MET A 1165 -27.24 -22.51 2.27
C MET A 1165 -27.95 -21.48 3.16
N SER A 1166 -28.57 -21.92 4.25
CA SER A 1166 -29.17 -20.99 5.21
C SER A 1166 -28.12 -20.52 6.20
N ASN A 1167 -27.97 -19.20 6.35
CA ASN A 1167 -27.04 -18.58 7.31
C ASN A 1167 -27.23 -19.19 8.71
N GLY A 1168 -26.13 -19.64 9.32
CA GLY A 1168 -26.14 -20.26 10.64
C GLY A 1168 -24.87 -21.09 10.90
N SER A 1169 -24.80 -21.71 12.07
CA SER A 1169 -23.63 -22.50 12.48
C SER A 1169 -23.52 -23.82 11.69
N PRO A 1170 -22.35 -24.14 11.10
CA PRO A 1170 -22.02 -25.49 10.61
C PRO A 1170 -22.07 -26.57 11.70
N GLY A 1171 -21.97 -26.18 12.97
CA GLY A 1171 -22.07 -27.07 14.11
C GLY A 1171 -20.89 -28.05 14.21
N MET A 1172 -21.19 -29.36 14.25
CA MET A 1172 -20.19 -30.42 14.36
C MET A 1172 -19.93 -31.07 13.00
N ILE A 1173 -18.66 -31.14 12.62
CA ILE A 1173 -18.20 -31.82 11.39
C ILE A 1173 -17.27 -32.96 11.80
N THR A 1174 -17.51 -34.15 11.25
CA THR A 1174 -16.70 -35.36 11.50
C THR A 1174 -16.04 -35.84 10.21
N TRP A 1175 -14.75 -36.14 10.27
CA TRP A 1175 -13.96 -36.77 9.21
C TRP A 1175 -13.52 -38.17 9.65
N SER A 1176 -13.47 -39.11 8.71
CA SER A 1176 -13.20 -40.53 8.97
C SER A 1176 -12.22 -41.09 7.95
N ALA A 1177 -11.24 -41.87 8.39
CA ALA A 1177 -10.29 -42.58 7.53
C ALA A 1177 -9.94 -43.95 8.11
N SER A 1178 -9.36 -44.80 7.27
CA SER A 1178 -8.86 -46.12 7.65
C SER A 1178 -7.46 -46.28 7.09
N ALA A 1179 -6.58 -46.93 7.86
CA ALA A 1179 -5.21 -47.19 7.44
C ALA A 1179 -4.70 -48.54 7.97
N THR A 1180 -3.57 -48.98 7.41
CA THR A 1180 -3.05 -50.34 7.64
C THR A 1180 -1.97 -50.37 8.71
N ALA A 1181 -1.78 -51.54 9.34
CA ALA A 1181 -0.77 -51.73 10.36
C ALA A 1181 0.63 -51.32 9.88
N GLY A 1182 1.34 -50.54 10.69
CA GLY A 1182 2.69 -50.03 10.39
C GLY A 1182 2.73 -48.80 9.47
N GLN A 1183 1.58 -48.21 9.11
CA GLN A 1183 1.51 -46.95 8.37
C GLN A 1183 0.96 -45.83 9.25
N ALA A 1184 1.85 -44.99 9.77
CA ALA A 1184 1.49 -43.83 10.60
C ALA A 1184 0.61 -42.81 9.86
N ASN A 1185 0.70 -42.77 8.52
CA ASN A 1185 -0.04 -41.83 7.69
C ASN A 1185 -1.43 -42.38 7.35
N PHE A 1186 -2.45 -41.53 7.38
CA PHE A 1186 -3.80 -41.83 6.97
C PHE A 1186 -4.36 -40.79 6.01
N GLU A 1187 -5.24 -41.22 5.11
CA GLU A 1187 -5.93 -40.38 4.15
C GLU A 1187 -7.36 -40.86 4.03
N SER A 1188 -8.32 -39.94 4.13
CA SER A 1188 -9.72 -40.23 3.81
C SER A 1188 -9.95 -40.12 2.29
N THR A 1189 -10.88 -40.92 1.78
CA THR A 1189 -11.46 -40.66 0.45
C THR A 1189 -12.31 -39.39 0.50
N LEU A 1190 -12.24 -38.56 -0.56
CA LEU A 1190 -13.12 -37.40 -0.72
C LEU A 1190 -14.59 -37.80 -0.56
N ALA A 1191 -15.25 -37.27 0.49
CA ALA A 1191 -16.64 -37.56 0.79
C ALA A 1191 -17.52 -36.42 0.27
N ASN A 1192 -18.25 -36.69 -0.82
CA ASN A 1192 -19.21 -35.75 -1.41
C ASN A 1192 -20.64 -36.20 -1.11
N SER A 1193 -21.49 -35.23 -0.74
CA SER A 1193 -22.94 -35.45 -0.65
C SER A 1193 -23.68 -34.24 -1.18
N SER A 1194 -24.82 -34.47 -1.84
CA SER A 1194 -25.68 -33.39 -2.35
C SER A 1194 -27.04 -33.42 -1.68
N ASN A 1195 -27.58 -32.23 -1.42
CA ASN A 1195 -28.93 -32.03 -0.92
C ASN A 1195 -29.59 -30.90 -1.72
N GLY A 1196 -30.47 -31.24 -2.67
CA GLY A 1196 -31.01 -30.27 -3.62
C GLY A 1196 -29.92 -29.67 -4.52
N SER A 1197 -29.80 -28.35 -4.53
CA SER A 1197 -28.78 -27.57 -5.27
C SER A 1197 -27.51 -27.29 -4.44
N THR A 1198 -27.37 -27.92 -3.27
CA THR A 1198 -26.23 -27.73 -2.37
C THR A 1198 -25.30 -28.93 -2.40
N LEU A 1199 -23.99 -28.69 -2.48
CA LEU A 1199 -22.92 -29.68 -2.48
C LEU A 1199 -22.08 -29.54 -1.21
N ILE A 1200 -21.90 -30.64 -0.49
CA ILE A 1200 -20.99 -30.76 0.65
C ILE A 1200 -19.80 -31.62 0.22
N SER A 1201 -18.59 -31.15 0.49
CA SER A 1201 -17.34 -31.87 0.26
C SER A 1201 -16.47 -31.81 1.51
N LYS A 1202 -15.91 -32.95 1.93
CA LYS A 1202 -14.98 -33.04 3.05
C LYS A 1202 -13.89 -34.08 2.81
N GLN A 1203 -12.68 -33.78 3.28
CA GLN A 1203 -11.52 -34.67 3.20
C GLN A 1203 -10.52 -34.36 4.33
N MET A 1204 -9.77 -35.38 4.74
CA MET A 1204 -8.66 -35.26 5.67
C MET A 1204 -7.45 -36.11 5.27
N TRP A 1205 -6.29 -35.67 5.76
CA TRP A 1205 -5.00 -36.35 5.72
C TRP A 1205 -4.31 -36.17 7.06
N GLY A 1206 -3.53 -37.13 7.52
CA GLY A 1206 -2.81 -36.94 8.77
C GLY A 1206 -1.81 -38.02 9.07
N GLU A 1207 -1.19 -37.90 10.24
CA GLU A 1207 -0.14 -38.79 10.72
C GLU A 1207 -0.33 -39.08 12.23
N LEU A 1208 0.12 -40.25 12.66
CA LEU A 1208 0.16 -40.68 14.06
C LEU A 1208 1.56 -40.55 14.63
N TYR A 1209 1.62 -40.05 15.87
CA TYR A 1209 2.86 -39.87 16.64
C TYR A 1209 2.72 -40.55 18.01
N GLY A 1210 3.85 -40.75 18.70
CA GLY A 1210 3.87 -41.31 20.05
C GLY A 1210 4.28 -42.78 20.11
N ASN A 1211 3.67 -43.53 21.03
CA ASN A 1211 4.04 -44.89 21.35
C ASN A 1211 2.83 -45.80 21.64
N SER A 1212 3.08 -47.08 21.92
CA SER A 1212 2.03 -48.08 22.15
C SER A 1212 1.04 -47.77 23.28
N SER A 1213 1.37 -46.83 24.18
CA SER A 1213 0.59 -46.43 25.35
C SER A 1213 0.08 -45.00 25.35
N HIS A 1214 0.54 -44.15 24.43
CA HIS A 1214 0.12 -42.76 24.29
C HIS A 1214 0.22 -42.35 22.82
N ILE A 1215 -0.90 -41.94 22.23
CA ILE A 1215 -0.99 -41.60 20.80
C ILE A 1215 -1.34 -40.13 20.65
N GLU A 1216 -0.59 -39.44 19.80
CA GLU A 1216 -0.90 -38.11 19.30
C GLU A 1216 -1.28 -38.20 17.82
N ALA A 1217 -2.14 -37.30 17.36
CA ALA A 1217 -2.56 -37.24 15.96
C ALA A 1217 -2.57 -35.80 15.45
N GLY A 1218 -1.95 -35.61 14.28
CA GLY A 1218 -2.05 -34.38 13.48
C GLY A 1218 -2.85 -34.66 12.22
N ALA A 1219 -3.84 -33.83 11.90
CA ALA A 1219 -4.63 -33.97 10.69
C ALA A 1219 -4.86 -32.63 9.98
N LEU A 1220 -4.69 -32.59 8.66
CA LEU A 1220 -5.25 -31.58 7.78
C LEU A 1220 -6.72 -31.87 7.56
N LEU A 1221 -7.57 -30.88 7.79
CA LEU A 1221 -9.02 -30.96 7.64
C LEU A 1221 -9.49 -29.96 6.58
N GLN A 1222 -10.25 -30.46 5.61
CA GLN A 1222 -10.89 -29.64 4.60
C GLN A 1222 -12.39 -29.89 4.56
N TYR A 1223 -13.15 -28.80 4.44
CA TYR A 1223 -14.59 -28.83 4.31
C TYR A 1223 -15.08 -27.70 3.41
N SER A 1224 -16.08 -27.97 2.59
CA SER A 1224 -16.77 -26.93 1.83
C SER A 1224 -18.25 -27.22 1.66
N LEU A 1225 -19.02 -26.14 1.59
CA LEU A 1225 -20.43 -26.14 1.25
C LEU A 1225 -20.66 -25.14 0.13
N GLN A 1226 -21.36 -25.54 -0.93
CA GLN A 1226 -21.52 -24.73 -2.14
C GLN A 1226 -22.93 -24.82 -2.73
N SER A 1227 -23.42 -23.71 -3.29
CA SER A 1227 -24.59 -23.66 -4.19
C SER A 1227 -24.25 -22.87 -5.45
N SER A 1228 -25.25 -22.35 -6.16
CA SER A 1228 -25.00 -21.54 -7.35
C SER A 1228 -24.42 -20.17 -7.11
N ASN A 1229 -24.80 -19.52 -6.00
CA ASN A 1229 -24.44 -18.13 -5.73
C ASN A 1229 -23.48 -17.99 -4.55
N GLU A 1230 -23.41 -19.02 -3.70
CA GLU A 1230 -22.78 -18.92 -2.38
C GLU A 1230 -21.86 -20.12 -2.13
N MET A 1231 -20.82 -19.90 -1.32
CA MET A 1231 -19.89 -20.96 -0.92
C MET A 1231 -19.19 -20.64 0.39
N ILE A 1232 -18.73 -21.68 1.08
CA ILE A 1232 -17.78 -21.57 2.18
C ILE A 1232 -16.74 -22.70 2.08
N MET A 1233 -15.50 -22.39 2.42
CA MET A 1233 -14.34 -23.28 2.42
C MET A 1233 -13.60 -23.15 3.75
N TYR A 1234 -13.24 -24.29 4.34
CA TYR A 1234 -12.43 -24.39 5.55
C TYR A 1234 -11.19 -25.19 5.19
N SER A 1235 -10.01 -24.65 5.51
CA SER A 1235 -8.74 -25.36 5.42
C SER A 1235 -7.96 -25.16 6.72
N GLY A 1236 -7.58 -26.24 7.38
CA GLY A 1236 -6.98 -26.13 8.70
C GLY A 1236 -6.34 -27.40 9.20
N THR A 1237 -5.81 -27.33 10.42
CA THR A 1237 -5.26 -28.48 11.14
C THR A 1237 -6.06 -28.79 12.39
N ALA A 1238 -6.11 -30.07 12.75
CA ALA A 1238 -6.49 -30.53 14.08
C ALA A 1238 -5.30 -31.25 14.72
N ILE A 1239 -5.05 -30.93 15.98
CA ILE A 1239 -3.98 -31.49 16.79
C ILE A 1239 -4.62 -32.08 18.03
N LEU A 1240 -4.39 -33.37 18.26
CA LEU A 1240 -5.04 -34.12 19.33
C LEU A 1240 -4.03 -35.00 20.07
N SER A 1241 -4.25 -35.16 21.38
CA SER A 1241 -3.48 -36.04 22.27
C SER A 1241 -4.46 -36.87 23.12
N GLU A 1242 -4.01 -38.01 23.63
CA GLU A 1242 -4.81 -39.00 24.37
C GLU A 1242 -5.04 -38.69 25.85
#